data_AF-A0A1B6HUE7-F1
#
_entry.id   AF-A0A1B6HUE7-F1
#
_cell.length_a   1.000
_cell.length_b   1.000
_cell.length_c   1.000
_cell.angle_alpha   90.00
_cell.angle_beta   90.00
_cell.angle_gamma   90.00
#
_symmetry.space_group_name_H-M   'P 1'
#
loop_
_entity.id
_entity.type
_entity.pdbx_description
1 polymer ?
#
loop_
_entity_poly.entity_id
_entity_poly.type
_entity_poly.pdbx_seq_one_letter_code
_entity_poly.pdbx_strand_id
1 'polypeptide(L)'
;LCSNNCTADLKQGFCDKGYGRCLCTEGWGGPQCATRLRANQLVFTELFNSAHLADNLDHLRKMLPRFGHSLLTDRRGSLWLFGGYSLSHGPLNDIRLFDTKNNTWMQVTIDSTNDINMPQGRYFHAAEIVQSKREIFVYGGLTQKETNVPGVSNSTLNDFWKFSLKNQRWIDIQTATAPPPLAGHTLTLRRGPESESLLLIGGFSPNFGFLQSVWEFDLATENWTELETFGNGPLGVYGHSTVYHVPTASFYVFGGYTYAVNRTFISNKLYTFHYPSQTWSVLPTFEEYNPPRMQLPQPRFLHTAVTTDEFLLVFGGRSVTPTTQDSLIAYSYACNQWIRLLSKDVVVVGNPPPATYAHAMALDPETTNSTVAYVMGGFAGGIQSHVTRISLPSDLCRLWTNKDKCRSFLGCSYCAVISETGNSTSYCYSNSRGAISDPCRGLEGTHKTNNGVMCNREFLGQRTCEQYTTCTDCLARWPSHWDEPPVCKWCGKCSRARCVPATADCDRDNKCRVVTNVTQCAETQCAASDCNKCHALGNCLWTRQAMLTTEQGVKVTEDPIYDWSCVTQEFTSRISIPMKTSSAVCPARCSEHKDCDSCLTSQGAEGGWHECHWSVELNECVAPSYQPLYCAGGTCGLVLSGGSNEHCPQACKSYKQCSTCLRHAHCGWCSLDGTNSTGQGVCYEGSLDRPASGPEKETCDALYSREHQDVPETAVFS
;
A
#
# COMPACT_ATOMS: atom_id res chain seq x y z
N LEU A 1 7.66 22.98 -25.26
CA LEU A 1 6.55 22.31 -24.55
C LEU A 1 6.09 21.10 -25.35
N CYS A 2 5.43 21.26 -26.50
CA CYS A 2 5.06 20.12 -27.35
C CYS A 2 6.15 19.75 -28.36
N SER A 3 6.68 18.53 -28.26
CA SER A 3 7.67 18.01 -29.21
C SER A 3 7.06 17.82 -30.61
N ASN A 4 7.79 18.23 -31.64
CA ASN A 4 7.40 18.16 -33.06
C ASN A 4 5.98 18.69 -33.38
N ASN A 5 5.51 19.69 -32.62
CA ASN A 5 4.17 20.26 -32.74
C ASN A 5 3.04 19.21 -32.81
N CYS A 6 3.21 18.06 -32.13
CA CYS A 6 2.24 16.97 -32.09
C CYS A 6 1.80 16.43 -33.46
N THR A 7 2.70 16.47 -34.45
CA THR A 7 2.44 16.05 -35.85
C THR A 7 1.16 16.67 -36.43
N ALA A 8 0.91 17.93 -36.09
CA ALA A 8 -0.26 18.69 -36.54
C ALA A 8 -0.32 18.88 -38.07
N ASP A 9 0.85 18.94 -38.72
CA ASP A 9 1.00 18.97 -40.17
C ASP A 9 0.40 17.72 -40.85
N LEU A 10 0.45 16.58 -40.18
CA LEU A 10 -0.15 15.32 -40.62
C LEU A 10 -1.58 15.11 -40.09
N LYS A 11 -2.17 16.11 -39.43
CA LYS A 11 -3.48 16.04 -38.75
C LYS A 11 -3.59 14.93 -37.70
N GLN A 12 -2.47 14.58 -37.06
CA GLN A 12 -2.41 13.48 -36.09
C GLN A 12 -2.60 13.94 -34.65
N GLY A 13 -2.37 15.22 -34.36
CA GLY A 13 -2.60 15.82 -33.05
C GLY A 13 -2.48 17.33 -33.08
N PHE A 14 -2.70 17.97 -31.94
CA PHE A 14 -2.48 19.41 -31.76
C PHE A 14 -1.85 19.70 -30.39
N CYS A 15 -1.11 20.80 -30.32
CA CYS A 15 -0.44 21.23 -29.10
C CYS A 15 -1.36 22.10 -28.24
N ASP A 16 -1.68 21.62 -27.04
CA ASP A 16 -2.28 22.42 -25.98
C ASP A 16 -1.17 23.15 -25.22
N LYS A 17 -0.93 24.41 -25.61
CA LYS A 17 0.14 25.24 -25.04
C LYS A 17 -0.11 25.61 -23.57
N GLY A 18 -1.36 25.60 -23.10
CA GLY A 18 -1.70 25.95 -21.72
C GLY A 18 -1.28 24.86 -20.74
N TYR A 19 -1.51 23.60 -21.10
CA TYR A 19 -1.09 22.44 -20.31
C TYR A 19 0.26 21.85 -20.75
N GLY A 20 0.82 22.35 -21.86
CA GLY A 20 2.10 21.92 -22.39
C GLY A 20 2.13 20.48 -22.89
N ARG A 21 1.02 19.98 -23.46
CA ARG A 21 0.82 18.58 -23.85
C ARG A 21 0.34 18.43 -25.29
N CYS A 22 0.50 17.23 -25.85
CA CYS A 22 -0.07 16.86 -27.14
C CYS A 22 -1.43 16.18 -26.99
N LEU A 23 -2.44 16.68 -27.68
CA LEU A 23 -3.77 16.08 -27.78
C LEU A 23 -3.87 15.35 -29.13
N CYS A 24 -3.84 14.02 -29.07
CA CYS A 24 -3.83 13.18 -30.27
C CYS A 24 -5.23 12.97 -30.83
N THR A 25 -5.32 12.97 -32.16
CA THR A 25 -6.53 12.54 -32.88
C THR A 25 -6.78 11.04 -32.66
N GLU A 26 -8.03 10.62 -32.83
CA GLU A 26 -8.45 9.24 -32.62
C GLU A 26 -7.59 8.25 -33.45
N GLY A 27 -7.14 7.17 -32.80
CA GLY A 27 -6.27 6.17 -33.42
C GLY A 27 -4.77 6.51 -33.41
N TRP A 28 -4.37 7.69 -32.89
CA TRP A 28 -2.98 8.09 -32.72
C TRP A 28 -2.61 8.27 -31.24
N GLY A 29 -1.33 8.07 -30.92
CA GLY A 29 -0.81 8.23 -29.57
C GLY A 29 0.70 8.37 -29.51
N GLY A 30 1.21 8.29 -28.28
CA GLY A 30 2.60 8.62 -27.95
C GLY A 30 2.82 10.12 -27.74
N PRO A 31 4.02 10.54 -27.27
CA PRO A 31 4.26 11.90 -26.79
C PRO A 31 4.14 12.99 -27.87
N GLN A 32 4.19 12.60 -29.15
CA GLN A 32 4.10 13.49 -30.31
C GLN A 32 2.91 13.16 -31.22
N CYS A 33 2.02 12.23 -30.83
CA CYS A 33 0.93 11.73 -31.67
C CYS A 33 1.36 11.06 -32.99
N ALA A 34 2.62 10.62 -33.09
CA ALA A 34 3.18 10.02 -34.31
C ALA A 34 2.95 8.50 -34.44
N THR A 35 2.41 7.83 -33.41
CA THR A 35 2.27 6.37 -33.38
C THR A 35 0.81 5.97 -33.58
N ARG A 36 0.53 5.15 -34.59
CA ARG A 36 -0.80 4.56 -34.78
C ARG A 36 -1.09 3.51 -33.72
N LEU A 37 -2.19 3.68 -33.00
CA LEU A 37 -2.65 2.77 -31.95
C LEU A 37 -3.23 1.48 -32.55
N ARG A 38 -2.93 0.37 -31.89
CA ARG A 38 -3.38 -0.98 -32.26
C ARG A 38 -3.89 -1.72 -31.02
N ALA A 39 -4.73 -2.72 -31.24
CA ALA A 39 -5.36 -3.50 -30.18
C ALA A 39 -4.40 -4.43 -29.39
N ASN A 40 -3.13 -4.53 -29.79
CA ASN A 40 -2.12 -5.39 -29.16
C ASN A 40 -1.04 -4.58 -28.41
N GLN A 41 -1.35 -3.33 -28.05
CA GLN A 41 -0.40 -2.41 -27.43
C GLN A 41 -0.81 -2.07 -26.00
N LEU A 42 0.20 -1.83 -25.16
CA LEU A 42 0.05 -1.17 -23.87
C LEU A 42 0.30 0.33 -24.08
N VAL A 43 -0.70 1.17 -23.84
CA VAL A 43 -0.65 2.59 -24.18
C VAL A 43 -0.69 3.44 -22.92
N PHE A 44 0.33 4.27 -22.74
CA PHE A 44 0.39 5.31 -21.72
C PHE A 44 0.14 6.66 -22.37
N THR A 45 -0.86 7.38 -21.87
CA THR A 45 -1.17 8.74 -22.30
C THR A 45 -1.05 9.67 -21.10
N GLU A 46 -0.08 10.58 -21.13
CA GLU A 46 0.03 11.63 -20.11
C GLU A 46 -1.08 12.66 -20.35
N LEU A 47 -2.08 12.67 -19.46
CA LEU A 47 -3.18 13.61 -19.53
C LEU A 47 -2.83 14.93 -18.85
N PHE A 48 -2.02 14.91 -17.80
CA PHE A 48 -1.64 16.12 -17.08
C PHE A 48 -0.25 15.97 -16.49
N ASN A 49 0.53 17.06 -16.48
CA ASN A 49 1.85 17.14 -15.87
C ASN A 49 2.05 18.55 -15.30
N SER A 50 2.23 18.65 -13.98
CA SER A 50 2.39 19.96 -13.33
C SER A 50 3.65 20.71 -13.79
N ALA A 51 4.67 20.04 -14.29
CA ALA A 51 5.91 20.66 -14.76
C ALA A 51 5.75 21.42 -16.11
N HIS A 52 4.69 21.16 -16.87
CA HIS A 52 4.52 21.69 -18.23
C HIS A 52 3.46 22.79 -18.36
N LEU A 53 2.82 23.16 -17.25
CA LEU A 53 1.79 24.20 -17.25
C LEU A 53 2.31 25.57 -17.68
N ALA A 54 1.46 26.40 -18.27
CA ALA A 54 1.73 27.82 -18.47
C ALA A 54 1.65 28.60 -17.14
N ASP A 55 2.28 29.79 -17.09
CA ASP A 55 2.42 30.56 -15.84
C ASP A 55 1.09 31.02 -15.24
N ASN A 56 0.06 31.23 -16.06
CA ASN A 56 -1.29 31.56 -15.58
C ASN A 56 -1.98 30.39 -14.84
N LEU A 57 -1.43 29.17 -14.92
CA LEU A 57 -1.90 27.97 -14.23
C LEU A 57 -0.99 27.54 -13.07
N ASP A 58 -0.07 28.42 -12.61
CA ASP A 58 0.91 28.09 -11.58
C ASP A 58 0.29 27.62 -10.25
N HIS A 59 -0.92 28.07 -9.93
CA HIS A 59 -1.67 27.62 -8.75
C HIS A 59 -1.87 26.09 -8.72
N LEU A 60 -2.03 25.44 -9.89
CA LEU A 60 -2.14 23.98 -9.98
C LEU A 60 -0.82 23.27 -9.68
N ARG A 61 0.33 23.91 -9.97
CA ARG A 61 1.65 23.35 -9.63
C ARG A 61 1.87 23.23 -8.13
N LYS A 62 1.25 24.12 -7.35
CA LYS A 62 1.40 24.16 -5.90
C LYS A 62 0.39 23.25 -5.19
N MET A 63 -0.83 23.15 -5.72
CA MET A 63 -1.92 22.44 -5.04
C MET A 63 -2.04 20.96 -5.38
N LEU A 64 -1.70 20.53 -6.59
CA LEU A 64 -1.94 19.15 -7.04
C LEU A 64 -0.87 18.12 -6.64
N PRO A 65 0.42 18.46 -6.44
CA PRO A 65 1.41 17.49 -5.97
C PRO A 65 1.10 16.97 -4.58
N ARG A 66 0.86 15.65 -4.50
CA ARG A 66 0.52 14.98 -3.25
C ARG A 66 0.70 13.47 -3.34
N PHE A 67 0.83 12.83 -2.18
CA PHE A 67 0.82 11.37 -2.03
C PHE A 67 -0.13 10.95 -0.90
N GLY A 68 -0.53 9.68 -0.87
CA GLY A 68 -1.45 9.15 0.14
C GLY A 68 -2.87 9.73 0.03
N HIS A 69 -3.26 10.15 -1.17
CA HIS A 69 -4.60 10.64 -1.50
C HIS A 69 -5.47 9.50 -2.05
N SER A 70 -6.77 9.75 -2.20
CA SER A 70 -7.68 8.85 -2.92
C SER A 70 -8.07 9.42 -4.26
N LEU A 71 -8.22 8.55 -5.26
CA LEU A 71 -8.69 8.86 -6.61
C LEU A 71 -9.79 7.88 -6.97
N LEU A 72 -10.98 8.39 -7.27
CA LEU A 72 -12.19 7.58 -7.46
C LEU A 72 -12.87 7.99 -8.76
N THR A 73 -13.23 7.03 -9.61
CA THR A 73 -13.92 7.31 -10.88
C THR A 73 -15.42 7.30 -10.67
N ASP A 74 -16.16 8.31 -11.14
CA ASP A 74 -17.62 8.24 -11.20
C ASP A 74 -18.12 7.45 -12.42
N ARG A 75 -19.44 7.20 -12.49
CA ARG A 75 -20.06 6.49 -13.64
C ARG A 75 -19.82 7.15 -15.01
N ARG A 76 -19.43 8.43 -15.05
CA ARG A 76 -19.19 9.20 -16.28
C ARG A 76 -17.71 9.20 -16.70
N GLY A 77 -16.86 8.47 -15.98
CA GLY A 77 -15.42 8.43 -16.19
C GLY A 77 -14.65 9.62 -15.61
N SER A 78 -15.27 10.51 -14.81
CA SER A 78 -14.57 11.65 -14.18
C SER A 78 -13.85 11.22 -12.91
N LEU A 79 -12.68 11.81 -12.60
CA LEU A 79 -11.87 11.42 -11.45
C LEU A 79 -12.03 12.39 -10.28
N TRP A 80 -12.46 11.87 -9.14
CA TRP A 80 -12.58 12.59 -7.88
C TRP A 80 -11.33 12.36 -7.04
N LEU A 81 -10.66 13.44 -6.69
CA LEU A 81 -9.46 13.47 -5.85
C LEU A 81 -9.83 14.01 -4.47
N PHE A 82 -9.42 13.32 -3.41
CA PHE A 82 -9.59 13.80 -2.05
C PHE A 82 -8.34 13.57 -1.20
N GLY A 83 -8.02 14.57 -0.39
CA GLY A 83 -6.96 14.55 0.60
C GLY A 83 -5.56 14.32 0.04
N GLY A 84 -4.69 13.72 0.85
CA GLY A 84 -3.27 13.50 0.58
C GLY A 84 -2.36 14.46 1.33
N TYR A 85 -1.06 14.18 1.28
CA TYR A 85 -0.02 15.00 1.88
C TYR A 85 0.72 15.77 0.79
N SER A 86 0.77 17.10 0.93
CA SER A 86 1.60 17.99 0.12
C SER A 86 2.84 18.40 0.91
N LEU A 87 4.01 18.35 0.28
CA LEU A 87 5.25 18.79 0.93
C LEU A 87 5.24 20.29 1.28
N SER A 88 4.40 21.10 0.61
CA SER A 88 4.31 22.54 0.83
C SER A 88 3.17 22.98 1.74
N HIS A 89 2.12 22.16 1.88
CA HIS A 89 0.91 22.53 2.62
C HIS A 89 0.52 21.51 3.70
N GLY A 90 1.27 20.40 3.85
CA GLY A 90 0.94 19.33 4.79
C GLY A 90 -0.29 18.52 4.35
N PRO A 91 -1.03 17.93 5.32
CA PRO A 91 -2.25 17.18 5.06
C PRO A 91 -3.37 18.05 4.45
N LEU A 92 -3.99 17.55 3.39
CA LEU A 92 -5.00 18.27 2.63
C LEU A 92 -6.40 17.72 2.90
N ASN A 93 -7.42 18.58 2.84
CA ASN A 93 -8.84 18.23 2.93
C ASN A 93 -9.64 18.65 1.69
N ASP A 94 -8.98 19.11 0.63
CA ASP A 94 -9.66 19.57 -0.58
C ASP A 94 -10.17 18.39 -1.41
N ILE A 95 -11.32 18.62 -2.05
CA ILE A 95 -11.90 17.71 -3.05
C ILE A 95 -11.83 18.37 -4.44
N ARG A 96 -11.32 17.65 -5.42
CA ARG A 96 -11.12 18.12 -6.80
C ARG A 96 -11.71 17.14 -7.79
N LEU A 97 -12.10 17.64 -8.96
CA LEU A 97 -12.62 16.84 -10.04
C LEU A 97 -11.75 17.00 -11.28
N PHE A 98 -11.30 15.89 -11.88
CA PHE A 98 -10.64 15.88 -13.17
C PHE A 98 -11.62 15.38 -14.23
N ASP A 99 -11.92 16.24 -15.19
CA ASP A 99 -12.70 15.88 -16.38
C ASP A 99 -11.79 15.14 -17.37
N THR A 100 -12.01 13.85 -17.55
CA THR A 100 -11.23 13.00 -18.46
C THR A 100 -11.55 13.22 -19.94
N LYS A 101 -12.65 13.91 -20.26
CA LYS A 101 -13.01 14.24 -21.66
C LYS A 101 -12.23 15.45 -22.14
N ASN A 102 -12.16 16.48 -21.31
CA ASN A 102 -11.40 17.70 -21.59
C ASN A 102 -9.95 17.66 -21.07
N ASN A 103 -9.63 16.66 -20.24
CA ASN A 103 -8.37 16.51 -19.53
C ASN A 103 -8.05 17.73 -18.65
N THR A 104 -9.02 18.25 -17.90
CA THR A 104 -8.85 19.48 -17.11
C THR A 104 -9.28 19.31 -15.66
N TRP A 105 -8.55 19.97 -14.77
CA TRP A 105 -8.91 20.06 -13.35
C TRP A 105 -9.99 21.12 -13.13
N MET A 106 -10.97 20.77 -12.30
CA MET A 106 -12.06 21.63 -11.87
C MET A 106 -12.09 21.68 -10.35
N GLN A 107 -12.32 22.88 -9.81
CA GLN A 107 -12.61 23.04 -8.39
C GLN A 107 -14.06 22.67 -8.13
N VAL A 108 -14.28 21.89 -7.08
CA VAL A 108 -15.61 21.53 -6.58
C VAL A 108 -16.04 22.61 -5.60
N THR A 109 -17.23 23.17 -5.78
CA THR A 109 -17.78 24.17 -4.85
C THR A 109 -18.62 23.42 -3.83
N ILE A 110 -18.15 23.39 -2.58
CA ILE A 110 -18.88 22.73 -1.49
C ILE A 110 -20.04 23.64 -1.09
N ASP A 111 -21.25 23.09 -1.02
CA ASP A 111 -22.43 23.88 -0.66
C ASP A 111 -22.29 24.44 0.77
N SER A 112 -22.49 25.75 0.91
CA SER A 112 -22.14 26.55 2.09
C SER A 112 -23.38 26.83 2.91
N THR A 113 -23.85 25.84 3.66
CA THR A 113 -24.72 26.11 4.82
C THR A 113 -23.87 26.54 6.01
N ASN A 114 -24.41 27.37 6.91
CA ASN A 114 -23.70 27.98 8.04
C ASN A 114 -22.95 27.00 8.97
N ASP A 115 -23.23 25.69 8.89
CA ASP A 115 -22.52 24.62 9.58
C ASP A 115 -21.53 23.92 8.63
N ILE A 116 -20.32 24.46 8.49
CA ILE A 116 -19.23 23.82 7.72
C ILE A 116 -18.70 22.63 8.54
N ASN A 117 -19.24 21.44 8.29
CA ASN A 117 -18.62 20.18 8.74
C ASN A 117 -17.99 19.50 7.51
N MET A 118 -16.67 19.64 7.38
CA MET A 118 -15.85 18.92 6.40
C MET A 118 -14.75 18.15 7.13
N PRO A 119 -14.29 17.00 6.59
CA PRO A 119 -13.22 16.25 7.21
C PRO A 119 -11.94 17.09 7.34
N GLN A 120 -11.20 16.86 8.42
CA GLN A 120 -9.85 17.40 8.57
C GLN A 120 -8.90 16.91 7.47
N GLY A 121 -7.82 17.67 7.25
CA GLY A 121 -6.80 17.34 6.26
C GLY A 121 -6.13 16.02 6.57
N ARG A 122 -6.05 15.11 5.59
CA ARG A 122 -5.63 13.73 5.84
C ARG A 122 -4.96 13.02 4.69
N TYR A 123 -4.12 12.05 5.01
CA TYR A 123 -3.43 11.18 4.04
C TYR A 123 -3.34 9.73 4.57
N PHE A 124 -3.14 8.77 3.67
CA PHE A 124 -3.24 7.33 3.96
C PHE A 124 -4.56 6.93 4.64
N HIS A 125 -5.61 7.69 4.37
CA HIS A 125 -7.00 7.30 4.64
C HIS A 125 -7.46 6.30 3.59
N ALA A 126 -8.52 5.56 3.87
CA ALA A 126 -9.20 4.78 2.85
C ALA A 126 -10.43 5.53 2.35
N ALA A 127 -10.69 5.43 1.05
CA ALA A 127 -11.91 5.96 0.45
C ALA A 127 -12.44 5.02 -0.64
N GLU A 128 -13.75 5.01 -0.82
CA GLU A 128 -14.44 4.17 -1.80
C GLU A 128 -15.68 4.91 -2.33
N ILE A 129 -15.99 4.71 -3.61
CA ILE A 129 -17.15 5.32 -4.27
C ILE A 129 -18.27 4.30 -4.44
N VAL A 130 -19.41 4.57 -3.80
CA VAL A 130 -20.62 3.76 -3.92
C VAL A 130 -21.48 4.33 -5.05
N GLN A 131 -21.32 3.74 -6.23
CA GLN A 131 -21.94 4.23 -7.46
C GLN A 131 -23.47 4.21 -7.42
N SER A 132 -24.08 3.24 -6.73
CA SER A 132 -25.54 3.11 -6.55
C SER A 132 -26.13 4.30 -5.79
N LYS A 133 -25.42 4.80 -4.77
CA LYS A 133 -25.81 5.95 -3.96
C LYS A 133 -25.27 7.28 -4.48
N ARG A 134 -24.24 7.26 -5.34
CA ARG A 134 -23.49 8.45 -5.81
C ARG A 134 -22.84 9.19 -4.64
N GLU A 135 -22.16 8.43 -3.79
CA GLU A 135 -21.49 8.92 -2.58
C GLU A 135 -20.06 8.39 -2.50
N ILE A 136 -19.15 9.22 -1.98
CA ILE A 136 -17.78 8.83 -1.65
C ILE A 136 -17.70 8.68 -0.13
N PHE A 137 -17.23 7.53 0.35
CA PHE A 137 -17.00 7.26 1.77
C PHE A 137 -15.52 7.37 2.09
N VAL A 138 -15.17 7.93 3.25
CA VAL A 138 -13.79 8.18 3.70
C VAL A 138 -13.67 7.79 5.17
N TYR A 139 -12.69 6.95 5.50
CA TYR A 139 -12.41 6.53 6.87
C TYR A 139 -10.96 6.81 7.28
N GLY A 140 -10.78 7.35 8.49
CA GLY A 140 -9.50 7.45 9.18
C GLY A 140 -8.40 8.21 8.42
N GLY A 141 -7.16 7.75 8.54
CA GLY A 141 -5.96 8.35 7.97
C GLY A 141 -5.13 9.14 8.99
N LEU A 142 -4.06 9.76 8.49
CA LEU A 142 -3.17 10.62 9.27
C LEU A 142 -3.47 12.09 9.03
N THR A 143 -3.49 12.89 10.09
CA THR A 143 -3.63 14.35 10.08
C THR A 143 -2.40 15.01 10.70
N GLN A 144 -2.37 16.35 10.67
CA GLN A 144 -1.37 17.12 11.41
C GLN A 144 -1.77 17.17 12.88
N LYS A 145 -0.79 17.07 13.77
CA LYS A 145 -1.03 17.17 15.21
C LYS A 145 -1.53 18.56 15.57
N GLU A 146 -2.66 18.65 16.26
CA GLU A 146 -3.13 19.89 16.85
C GLU A 146 -2.29 20.21 18.10
N THR A 147 -1.41 21.20 18.01
CA THR A 147 -0.50 21.60 19.11
C THR A 147 -1.20 22.28 20.28
N ASN A 148 -2.48 22.68 20.11
CA ASN A 148 -3.21 23.51 21.06
C ASN A 148 -4.17 22.72 21.98
N VAL A 149 -4.23 21.39 21.86
CA VAL A 149 -5.11 20.54 22.69
C VAL A 149 -4.29 19.55 23.53
N PRO A 150 -4.10 19.82 24.83
CA PRO A 150 -3.44 18.87 25.74
C PRO A 150 -4.18 17.52 25.74
N GLY A 151 -3.47 16.43 25.44
CA GLY A 151 -4.02 15.07 25.45
C GLY A 151 -4.37 14.47 24.09
N VAL A 152 -4.38 15.25 23.00
CA VAL A 152 -4.50 14.71 21.63
C VAL A 152 -3.12 14.37 21.11
N SER A 153 -2.59 13.23 21.56
CA SER A 153 -1.28 12.73 21.15
C SER A 153 -1.31 11.90 19.86
N ASN A 154 -2.41 11.93 19.10
CA ASN A 154 -2.62 10.99 18.00
C ASN A 154 -2.99 11.72 16.71
N SER A 155 -2.06 11.69 15.76
CA SER A 155 -2.26 12.12 14.38
C SER A 155 -3.09 11.12 13.56
N THR A 156 -3.53 10.00 14.15
CA THR A 156 -4.34 8.98 13.47
C THR A 156 -5.82 9.16 13.79
N LEU A 157 -6.65 9.23 12.74
CA LEU A 157 -8.08 9.51 12.79
C LEU A 157 -8.94 8.23 12.78
N ASN A 158 -10.15 8.31 13.34
CA ASN A 158 -11.18 7.25 13.36
C ASN A 158 -12.57 7.74 12.90
N ASP A 159 -12.67 8.94 12.37
CA ASP A 159 -13.91 9.52 11.87
C ASP A 159 -14.30 8.93 10.51
N PHE A 160 -15.61 8.91 10.23
CA PHE A 160 -16.17 8.32 9.02
C PHE A 160 -17.09 9.32 8.31
N TRP A 161 -16.76 9.63 7.06
CA TRP A 161 -17.45 10.68 6.30
C TRP A 161 -18.03 10.11 5.02
N LYS A 162 -19.16 10.68 4.58
CA LYS A 162 -19.63 10.56 3.19
C LYS A 162 -19.74 11.92 2.50
N PHE A 163 -19.39 11.95 1.22
CA PHE A 163 -19.58 13.10 0.35
C PHE A 163 -20.62 12.78 -0.72
N SER A 164 -21.69 13.57 -0.78
CA SER A 164 -22.74 13.43 -1.78
C SER A 164 -22.30 14.04 -3.11
N LEU A 165 -22.19 13.25 -4.18
CA LEU A 165 -21.87 13.75 -5.52
C LEU A 165 -23.01 14.55 -6.15
N LYS A 166 -24.23 14.44 -5.61
CA LYS A 166 -25.41 15.18 -6.09
C LYS A 166 -25.44 16.59 -5.53
N ASN A 167 -25.23 16.72 -4.22
CA ASN A 167 -25.38 17.98 -3.50
C ASN A 167 -24.03 18.62 -3.14
N GLN A 168 -22.92 17.96 -3.44
CA GLN A 168 -21.55 18.40 -3.14
C GLN A 168 -21.36 18.80 -1.66
N ARG A 169 -21.83 17.93 -0.77
CA ARG A 169 -21.84 18.16 0.68
C ARG A 169 -21.25 16.97 1.43
N TRP A 170 -20.46 17.27 2.46
CA TRP A 170 -19.95 16.32 3.43
C TRP A 170 -20.96 16.06 4.54
N ILE A 171 -21.01 14.81 5.00
CA ILE A 171 -21.82 14.35 6.12
C ILE A 171 -20.92 13.46 6.97
N ASP A 172 -20.81 13.81 8.24
CA ASP A 172 -20.18 12.97 9.26
C ASP A 172 -21.12 11.83 9.65
N ILE A 173 -20.65 10.60 9.56
CA ILE A 173 -21.41 9.39 9.88
C ILE A 173 -21.03 8.97 11.30
N GLN A 174 -21.95 9.20 12.22
CA GLN A 174 -21.79 8.83 13.61
C GLN A 174 -22.46 7.48 13.86
N THR A 175 -21.67 6.48 14.27
CA THR A 175 -22.13 5.12 14.58
C THR A 175 -21.84 4.78 16.03
N ALA A 176 -22.67 3.92 16.63
CA ALA A 176 -22.46 3.48 18.02
C ALA A 176 -21.22 2.59 18.17
N THR A 177 -20.94 1.77 17.16
CA THR A 177 -19.74 0.94 17.01
C THR A 177 -18.96 1.43 15.80
N ALA A 178 -17.64 1.45 15.89
CA ALA A 178 -16.76 1.85 14.79
C ALA A 178 -15.40 1.15 14.92
N PRO A 179 -14.66 0.99 13.82
CA PRO A 179 -13.27 0.56 13.87
C PRO A 179 -12.41 1.53 14.70
N PRO A 180 -11.19 1.14 15.11
CA PRO A 180 -10.28 2.06 15.82
C PRO A 180 -9.70 3.13 14.87
N PRO A 181 -8.92 4.10 15.40
CA PRO A 181 -8.15 5.02 14.58
C PRO A 181 -7.09 4.28 13.77
N LEU A 182 -7.09 4.45 12.44
CA LEU A 182 -6.27 3.66 11.53
C LEU A 182 -5.71 4.49 10.38
N ALA A 183 -4.50 4.15 9.95
CA ALA A 183 -3.92 4.63 8.70
C ALA A 183 -3.34 3.47 7.86
N GLY A 184 -3.29 3.67 6.55
CA GLY A 184 -2.78 2.68 5.59
C GLY A 184 -3.64 1.42 5.48
N HIS A 185 -4.90 1.49 5.92
CA HIS A 185 -5.91 0.45 5.71
C HIS A 185 -6.56 0.60 4.33
N THR A 186 -7.38 -0.38 3.95
CA THR A 186 -8.19 -0.32 2.73
C THR A 186 -9.68 -0.31 3.09
N LEU A 187 -10.49 0.31 2.23
CA LEU A 187 -11.95 0.30 2.27
C LEU A 187 -12.39 -0.13 0.87
N THR A 188 -13.17 -1.19 0.75
CA THR A 188 -13.47 -1.81 -0.54
C THR A 188 -14.95 -2.15 -0.64
N LEU A 189 -15.58 -1.72 -1.73
CA LEU A 189 -16.99 -1.99 -1.99
C LEU A 189 -17.22 -3.46 -2.36
N ARG A 190 -18.01 -4.15 -1.54
CA ARG A 190 -18.62 -5.43 -1.89
C ARG A 190 -19.89 -5.18 -2.69
N ARG A 191 -19.97 -5.79 -3.87
CA ARG A 191 -21.20 -5.79 -4.69
C ARG A 191 -21.82 -7.18 -4.65
N GLY A 192 -22.83 -7.35 -3.81
CA GLY A 192 -23.65 -8.57 -3.80
C GLY A 192 -24.88 -8.44 -4.70
N PRO A 193 -25.54 -9.55 -5.04
CA PRO A 193 -26.81 -9.54 -5.77
C PRO A 193 -27.95 -8.89 -4.97
N GLU A 194 -27.90 -9.00 -3.63
CA GLU A 194 -28.98 -8.54 -2.73
C GLU A 194 -28.60 -7.31 -1.91
N SER A 195 -27.31 -7.11 -1.61
CA SER A 195 -26.82 -6.01 -0.78
C SER A 195 -25.41 -5.57 -1.17
N GLU A 196 -25.12 -4.30 -0.92
CA GLU A 196 -23.79 -3.71 -0.99
C GLU A 196 -23.31 -3.38 0.42
N SER A 197 -22.02 -3.52 0.67
CA SER A 197 -21.37 -3.13 1.93
C SER A 197 -19.93 -2.68 1.67
N LEU A 198 -19.34 -1.97 2.62
CA LEU A 198 -17.92 -1.58 2.55
C LEU A 198 -17.14 -2.44 3.54
N LEU A 199 -16.08 -3.10 3.09
CA LEU A 199 -15.17 -3.82 3.98
C LEU A 199 -13.91 -3.01 4.24
N LEU A 200 -13.57 -2.87 5.51
CA LEU A 200 -12.33 -2.28 5.98
C LEU A 200 -11.36 -3.38 6.41
N ILE A 201 -10.15 -3.36 5.84
CA ILE A 201 -9.12 -4.39 6.08
C ILE A 201 -7.78 -3.71 6.42
N GLY A 202 -7.18 -4.20 7.51
CA GLY A 202 -5.83 -3.83 7.96
C GLY A 202 -5.71 -2.39 8.46
N GLY A 203 -4.51 -1.83 8.34
CA GLY A 203 -4.11 -0.56 8.92
C GLY A 203 -3.29 -0.71 10.19
N PHE A 204 -2.72 0.41 10.62
CA PHE A 204 -1.99 0.52 11.86
C PHE A 204 -2.52 1.68 12.70
N SER A 205 -2.54 1.47 14.01
CA SER A 205 -2.82 2.48 15.02
C SER A 205 -1.65 2.55 16.01
N PRO A 206 -1.12 3.73 16.35
CA PRO A 206 -0.12 3.85 17.40
C PRO A 206 -0.58 3.23 18.74
N ASN A 207 -1.87 3.33 19.04
CA ASN A 207 -2.43 2.85 20.31
C ASN A 207 -2.83 1.37 20.29
N PHE A 208 -3.16 0.80 19.12
CA PHE A 208 -3.71 -0.55 18.98
C PHE A 208 -2.82 -1.50 18.14
N GLY A 209 -1.77 -0.99 17.52
CA GLY A 209 -0.89 -1.71 16.61
C GLY A 209 -1.57 -2.02 15.29
N PHE A 210 -1.18 -3.13 14.66
CA PHE A 210 -1.84 -3.62 13.45
C PHE A 210 -3.29 -4.02 13.71
N LEU A 211 -4.21 -3.62 12.84
CA LEU A 211 -5.57 -4.19 12.83
C LEU A 211 -5.53 -5.60 12.23
N GLN A 212 -6.09 -6.55 12.97
CA GLN A 212 -6.24 -7.95 12.53
C GLN A 212 -7.66 -8.28 12.08
N SER A 213 -8.65 -7.61 12.67
CA SER A 213 -10.05 -7.86 12.35
C SER A 213 -10.49 -7.18 11.06
N VAL A 214 -11.54 -7.74 10.47
CA VAL A 214 -12.22 -7.22 9.30
C VAL A 214 -13.50 -6.55 9.77
N TRP A 215 -13.73 -5.32 9.30
CA TRP A 215 -14.94 -4.57 9.64
C TRP A 215 -15.80 -4.41 8.39
N GLU A 216 -17.11 -4.53 8.56
CA GLU A 216 -18.09 -4.34 7.50
C GLU A 216 -19.03 -3.18 7.86
N PHE A 217 -19.21 -2.25 6.93
CA PHE A 217 -20.23 -1.23 7.00
C PHE A 217 -21.38 -1.60 6.06
N ASP A 218 -22.53 -1.91 6.64
CA ASP A 218 -23.73 -2.20 5.88
C ASP A 218 -24.35 -0.88 5.35
N LEU A 219 -24.47 -0.77 4.04
CA LEU A 219 -24.91 0.46 3.37
C LEU A 219 -26.42 0.71 3.50
N ALA A 220 -27.21 -0.26 3.95
CA ALA A 220 -28.65 -0.13 4.15
C ALA A 220 -28.97 0.33 5.58
N THR A 221 -28.29 -0.23 6.56
CA THR A 221 -28.47 0.07 7.99
C THR A 221 -27.54 1.18 8.50
N GLU A 222 -26.50 1.52 7.74
CA GLU A 222 -25.45 2.48 8.09
C GLU A 222 -24.75 2.18 9.43
N ASN A 223 -24.49 0.90 9.69
CA ASN A 223 -23.80 0.44 10.90
C ASN A 223 -22.55 -0.39 10.58
N TRP A 224 -21.57 -0.29 11.48
CA TRP A 224 -20.36 -1.11 11.46
C TRP A 224 -20.54 -2.38 12.29
N THR A 225 -20.06 -3.50 11.74
CA THR A 225 -19.93 -4.78 12.42
C THR A 225 -18.50 -5.31 12.25
N GLU A 226 -17.96 -5.90 13.32
CA GLU A 226 -16.72 -6.66 13.25
C GLU A 226 -17.06 -8.08 12.78
N LEU A 227 -16.40 -8.56 11.72
CA LEU A 227 -16.63 -9.89 11.16
C LEU A 227 -15.78 -10.95 11.87
N GLU A 228 -16.37 -12.12 12.10
CA GLU A 228 -15.64 -13.29 12.60
C GLU A 228 -14.98 -14.02 11.42
N THR A 229 -13.65 -13.91 11.33
CA THR A 229 -12.91 -14.48 10.20
C THR A 229 -12.08 -15.70 10.59
N PHE A 230 -11.93 -16.63 9.66
CA PHE A 230 -11.22 -17.90 9.85
C PHE A 230 -10.10 -18.09 8.83
N GLY A 231 -9.30 -19.14 8.98
CA GLY A 231 -8.29 -19.53 7.99
C GLY A 231 -6.95 -18.84 8.19
N ASN A 232 -6.24 -18.56 7.10
CA ASN A 232 -4.89 -17.98 7.12
C ASN A 232 -4.87 -16.63 6.39
N GLY A 233 -5.14 -15.57 7.14
CA GLY A 233 -5.08 -14.18 6.67
C GLY A 233 -3.83 -13.46 7.17
N PRO A 234 -3.65 -12.18 6.78
CA PRO A 234 -2.59 -11.35 7.33
C PRO A 234 -2.86 -11.07 8.82
N LEU A 235 -1.87 -11.30 9.69
CA LEU A 235 -1.92 -10.98 11.13
C LEU A 235 -1.77 -9.48 11.41
N GLY A 236 -1.74 -8.66 10.39
CA GLY A 236 -1.45 -7.25 10.48
C GLY A 236 -0.79 -6.78 9.21
N VAL A 237 -1.44 -5.85 8.52
CA VAL A 237 -0.97 -5.34 7.24
C VAL A 237 -1.41 -3.88 7.06
N TYR A 238 -0.51 -3.02 6.56
CA TYR A 238 -0.87 -1.69 6.08
C TYR A 238 -0.15 -1.37 4.76
N GLY A 239 -0.62 -0.35 4.05
CA GLY A 239 -0.09 0.03 2.74
C GLY A 239 -0.21 -1.10 1.71
N HIS A 240 -1.16 -2.01 1.92
CA HIS A 240 -1.56 -3.03 0.96
C HIS A 240 -2.62 -2.47 0.03
N SER A 241 -2.93 -3.21 -1.03
CA SER A 241 -4.13 -2.98 -1.84
C SER A 241 -5.13 -4.11 -1.63
N THR A 242 -6.41 -3.75 -1.68
CA THR A 242 -7.52 -4.69 -1.60
C THR A 242 -8.45 -4.43 -2.77
N VAL A 243 -8.91 -5.49 -3.43
CA VAL A 243 -9.95 -5.42 -4.46
C VAL A 243 -10.98 -6.50 -4.23
N TYR A 244 -12.24 -6.23 -4.60
CA TYR A 244 -13.31 -7.22 -4.57
C TYR A 244 -13.52 -7.83 -5.96
N HIS A 245 -13.31 -9.14 -6.09
CA HIS A 245 -13.51 -9.87 -7.33
C HIS A 245 -14.89 -10.55 -7.31
N VAL A 246 -15.81 -9.99 -8.09
CA VAL A 246 -17.22 -10.41 -8.12
C VAL A 246 -17.39 -11.90 -8.51
N PRO A 247 -16.74 -12.42 -9.58
CA PRO A 247 -16.94 -13.82 -10.00
C PRO A 247 -16.61 -14.88 -8.94
N THR A 248 -15.67 -14.59 -8.03
CA THR A 248 -15.28 -15.51 -6.94
C THR A 248 -15.79 -15.07 -5.57
N ALA A 249 -16.61 -14.02 -5.51
CA ALA A 249 -17.11 -13.40 -4.28
C ALA A 249 -16.03 -13.19 -3.20
N SER A 250 -14.81 -12.83 -3.62
CA SER A 250 -13.64 -12.81 -2.76
C SER A 250 -12.89 -11.49 -2.80
N PHE A 251 -12.35 -11.06 -1.67
CA PHE A 251 -11.42 -9.94 -1.58
C PHE A 251 -10.00 -10.44 -1.77
N TYR A 252 -9.24 -9.78 -2.64
CA TYR A 252 -7.83 -10.07 -2.86
C TYR A 252 -6.98 -8.97 -2.22
N VAL A 253 -6.09 -9.36 -1.31
CA VAL A 253 -5.23 -8.47 -0.54
C VAL A 253 -3.79 -8.72 -0.93
N PHE A 254 -3.15 -7.73 -1.54
CA PHE A 254 -1.79 -7.89 -2.08
C PHE A 254 -0.78 -6.98 -1.39
N GLY A 255 0.38 -7.55 -1.07
CA GLY A 255 1.56 -6.83 -0.59
C GLY A 255 1.33 -6.12 0.75
N GLY A 256 1.93 -4.95 0.90
CA GLY A 256 1.89 -4.16 2.13
C GLY A 256 3.05 -4.46 3.07
N TYR A 257 3.12 -3.69 4.15
CA TYR A 257 4.01 -3.95 5.27
C TYR A 257 3.26 -4.87 6.24
N THR A 258 3.68 -6.12 6.34
CA THR A 258 2.97 -7.18 7.07
C THR A 258 3.76 -7.63 8.27
N TYR A 259 3.06 -8.01 9.34
CA TYR A 259 3.61 -8.83 10.40
C TYR A 259 3.36 -10.31 10.08
N ALA A 260 4.41 -11.14 10.06
CA ALA A 260 4.25 -12.58 10.06
C ALA A 260 5.43 -13.26 10.74
N VAL A 261 5.17 -14.43 11.34
CA VAL A 261 6.13 -15.23 12.12
C VAL A 261 6.61 -14.49 13.37
N ASN A 262 7.59 -13.60 13.24
CA ASN A 262 8.24 -12.90 14.34
C ASN A 262 8.79 -11.53 13.95
N ARG A 263 8.42 -11.00 12.78
CA ARG A 263 8.92 -9.70 12.32
C ARG A 263 7.95 -9.03 11.37
N THR A 264 8.14 -7.72 11.25
CA THR A 264 7.48 -6.93 10.22
C THR A 264 8.35 -6.83 8.97
N PHE A 265 7.78 -7.03 7.79
CA PHE A 265 8.50 -6.97 6.50
C PHE A 265 7.59 -6.52 5.36
N ILE A 266 8.20 -6.08 4.25
CA ILE A 266 7.48 -5.80 3.01
C ILE A 266 7.05 -7.15 2.39
N SER A 267 5.75 -7.33 2.18
CA SER A 267 5.17 -8.56 1.65
C SER A 267 5.07 -8.57 0.12
N ASN A 268 5.20 -9.75 -0.47
CA ASN A 268 4.74 -10.07 -1.82
C ASN A 268 3.61 -11.12 -1.82
N LYS A 269 3.07 -11.46 -0.64
CA LYS A 269 1.99 -12.45 -0.55
C LYS A 269 0.70 -11.86 -1.11
N LEU A 270 -0.07 -12.72 -1.76
CA LEU A 270 -1.44 -12.48 -2.14
C LEU A 270 -2.32 -13.30 -1.20
N TYR A 271 -3.23 -12.64 -0.50
CA TYR A 271 -4.26 -13.27 0.30
C TYR A 271 -5.60 -13.15 -0.41
N THR A 272 -6.48 -14.10 -0.14
CA THR A 272 -7.89 -14.05 -0.52
C THR A 272 -8.75 -14.21 0.72
N PHE A 273 -9.79 -13.38 0.85
CA PHE A 273 -10.85 -13.53 1.82
C PHE A 273 -12.14 -13.88 1.09
N HIS A 274 -12.55 -15.14 1.18
CA HIS A 274 -13.80 -15.60 0.60
C HIS A 274 -14.95 -15.13 1.50
N TYR A 275 -15.71 -14.14 1.02
CA TYR A 275 -16.74 -13.47 1.81
C TYR A 275 -17.85 -14.41 2.28
N PRO A 276 -18.45 -15.28 1.42
CA PRO A 276 -19.54 -16.15 1.85
C PRO A 276 -19.21 -17.08 3.02
N SER A 277 -17.97 -17.56 3.09
CA SER A 277 -17.52 -18.43 4.20
C SER A 277 -16.65 -17.71 5.23
N GLN A 278 -16.48 -16.39 5.10
CA GLN A 278 -15.62 -15.54 5.94
C GLN A 278 -14.24 -16.17 6.24
N THR A 279 -13.62 -16.77 5.22
CA THR A 279 -12.40 -17.56 5.41
C THR A 279 -11.28 -17.04 4.53
N TRP A 280 -10.12 -16.87 5.15
CA TRP A 280 -8.88 -16.45 4.53
C TRP A 280 -8.07 -17.61 3.96
N SER A 281 -7.41 -17.36 2.84
CA SER A 281 -6.35 -18.21 2.30
C SER A 281 -5.22 -17.38 1.73
N VAL A 282 -4.01 -17.94 1.74
CA VAL A 282 -2.88 -17.41 0.98
C VAL A 282 -2.92 -18.01 -0.43
N LEU A 283 -2.49 -17.26 -1.45
CA LEU A 283 -2.40 -17.71 -2.83
C LEU A 283 -0.92 -17.76 -3.24
N PRO A 284 -0.22 -18.88 -2.98
CA PRO A 284 1.16 -19.02 -3.38
C PRO A 284 1.29 -19.10 -4.90
N THR A 285 2.42 -18.64 -5.41
CA THR A 285 2.74 -18.69 -6.84
C THR A 285 3.09 -20.11 -7.27
N PHE A 286 2.69 -20.50 -8.48
CA PHE A 286 3.18 -21.73 -9.10
C PHE A 286 4.62 -21.53 -9.60
N GLU A 287 5.60 -22.19 -8.97
CA GLU A 287 7.03 -22.00 -9.29
C GLU A 287 7.37 -22.35 -10.73
N GLU A 288 6.61 -23.25 -11.37
CA GLU A 288 6.79 -23.59 -12.79
C GLU A 288 6.59 -22.37 -13.70
N TYR A 289 5.63 -21.51 -13.38
CA TYR A 289 5.20 -20.38 -14.21
C TYR A 289 5.66 -19.03 -13.66
N ASN A 290 5.95 -18.95 -12.37
CA ASN A 290 6.53 -17.82 -11.68
C ASN A 290 7.72 -18.25 -10.80
N PRO A 291 8.83 -18.77 -11.39
CA PRO A 291 9.94 -19.29 -10.60
C PRO A 291 10.63 -18.20 -9.77
N PRO A 292 11.20 -18.54 -8.59
CA PRO A 292 11.82 -17.57 -7.68
C PRO A 292 12.86 -16.65 -8.34
N ARG A 293 13.58 -17.15 -9.35
CA ARG A 293 14.56 -16.38 -10.14
C ARG A 293 13.98 -15.15 -10.86
N MET A 294 12.67 -15.16 -11.17
CA MET A 294 12.01 -14.00 -11.79
C MET A 294 11.63 -12.93 -10.76
N GLN A 295 11.59 -13.31 -9.47
CA GLN A 295 11.21 -12.45 -8.35
C GLN A 295 9.88 -11.72 -8.62
N LEU A 296 8.88 -12.44 -9.16
CA LEU A 296 7.59 -11.90 -9.53
C LEU A 296 6.47 -12.64 -8.76
N PRO A 297 5.66 -11.92 -7.95
CA PRO A 297 5.71 -10.49 -7.71
C PRO A 297 6.83 -10.10 -6.71
N GLN A 298 7.41 -8.92 -6.93
CA GLN A 298 8.34 -8.32 -5.96
C GLN A 298 7.60 -7.82 -4.72
N PRO A 299 8.19 -7.95 -3.52
CA PRO A 299 7.63 -7.38 -2.31
C PRO A 299 7.49 -5.86 -2.41
N ARG A 300 6.30 -5.35 -2.08
CA ARG A 300 6.00 -3.92 -2.16
C ARG A 300 4.91 -3.45 -1.21
N PHE A 301 4.93 -2.17 -0.86
CA PHE A 301 3.87 -1.49 -0.10
C PHE A 301 3.64 -0.08 -0.65
N LEU A 302 2.51 0.54 -0.30
CA LEU A 302 2.02 1.82 -0.86
C LEU A 302 1.95 1.80 -2.39
N HIS A 303 1.59 0.63 -2.94
CA HIS A 303 1.20 0.48 -4.34
C HIS A 303 -0.32 0.66 -4.46
N THR A 304 -0.82 0.74 -5.68
CA THR A 304 -2.27 0.74 -5.93
C THR A 304 -2.67 -0.46 -6.77
N ALA A 305 -3.94 -0.83 -6.68
CA ALA A 305 -4.48 -1.89 -7.49
C ALA A 305 -5.91 -1.58 -7.92
N VAL A 306 -6.27 -2.05 -9.10
CA VAL A 306 -7.64 -2.06 -9.63
C VAL A 306 -7.94 -3.45 -10.18
N THR A 307 -9.21 -3.80 -10.25
CA THR A 307 -9.64 -5.15 -10.65
C THR A 307 -10.56 -5.12 -11.85
N THR A 308 -10.47 -6.17 -12.65
CA THR A 308 -11.43 -6.55 -13.69
C THR A 308 -11.94 -7.96 -13.38
N ASP A 309 -12.86 -8.49 -14.17
CA ASP A 309 -13.28 -9.89 -14.02
C ASP A 309 -12.18 -10.92 -14.35
N GLU A 310 -11.12 -10.50 -15.06
CA GLU A 310 -10.08 -11.43 -15.57
C GLU A 310 -8.78 -11.32 -14.78
N PHE A 311 -8.41 -10.11 -14.39
CA PHE A 311 -7.15 -9.85 -13.73
C PHE A 311 -7.21 -8.69 -12.73
N LEU A 312 -6.35 -8.81 -11.73
CA LEU A 312 -5.93 -7.72 -10.85
C LEU A 312 -4.77 -6.98 -11.51
N LEU A 313 -4.84 -5.65 -11.60
CA LEU A 313 -3.77 -4.80 -12.09
C LEU A 313 -3.13 -4.04 -10.93
N VAL A 314 -1.81 -4.13 -10.78
CA VAL A 314 -1.05 -3.47 -9.72
C VAL A 314 -0.04 -2.50 -10.31
N PHE A 315 0.02 -1.28 -9.76
CA PHE A 315 0.97 -0.25 -10.19
C PHE A 315 1.83 0.29 -9.03
N GLY A 316 3.12 0.51 -9.33
CA GLY A 316 4.15 1.15 -8.51
C GLY A 316 4.32 0.55 -7.10
N GLY A 317 4.52 1.44 -6.13
CA GLY A 317 4.82 1.10 -4.74
C GLY A 317 6.32 1.02 -4.44
N ARG A 318 6.65 1.03 -3.15
CA ARG A 318 8.03 0.94 -2.67
C ARG A 318 8.43 -0.51 -2.48
N SER A 319 9.50 -0.93 -3.16
CA SER A 319 10.17 -2.21 -2.98
C SER A 319 11.60 -2.00 -2.46
N VAL A 320 12.25 -3.07 -1.99
CA VAL A 320 13.66 -3.03 -1.56
C VAL A 320 14.58 -2.70 -2.74
N THR A 321 14.29 -3.31 -3.89
CA THR A 321 14.98 -3.09 -5.17
C THR A 321 13.99 -2.49 -6.17
N PRO A 322 13.91 -1.15 -6.29
CA PRO A 322 12.98 -0.52 -7.22
C PRO A 322 13.39 -0.84 -8.66
N THR A 323 12.48 -1.44 -9.43
CA THR A 323 12.65 -1.67 -10.86
C THR A 323 11.46 -1.07 -11.62
N THR A 324 11.74 -0.39 -12.74
CA THR A 324 10.68 0.15 -13.61
C THR A 324 9.91 -0.97 -14.31
N GLN A 325 10.55 -2.11 -14.55
CA GLN A 325 9.94 -3.28 -15.19
C GLN A 325 8.84 -3.92 -14.34
N ASP A 326 8.98 -3.92 -13.01
CA ASP A 326 7.97 -4.44 -12.10
C ASP A 326 7.00 -3.36 -11.61
N SER A 327 7.02 -2.17 -12.21
CA SER A 327 6.10 -1.09 -11.84
C SER A 327 4.67 -1.36 -12.29
N LEU A 328 4.44 -2.13 -13.36
CA LEU A 328 3.09 -2.52 -13.81
C LEU A 328 3.02 -4.04 -14.01
N ILE A 329 2.25 -4.70 -13.15
CA ILE A 329 2.07 -6.16 -13.14
C ILE A 329 0.58 -6.49 -13.10
N ALA A 330 0.21 -7.63 -13.68
CA ALA A 330 -1.13 -8.18 -13.60
C ALA A 330 -1.12 -9.55 -12.92
N TYR A 331 -2.20 -9.91 -12.24
CA TYR A 331 -2.44 -11.24 -11.72
C TYR A 331 -3.70 -11.80 -12.37
N SER A 332 -3.55 -12.93 -13.07
CA SER A 332 -4.67 -13.66 -13.68
C SER A 332 -5.42 -14.44 -12.60
N TYR A 333 -6.70 -14.11 -12.39
CA TYR A 333 -7.53 -14.77 -11.38
C TYR A 333 -7.74 -16.25 -11.70
N ALA A 334 -8.02 -16.58 -12.97
CA ALA A 334 -8.26 -17.95 -13.40
C ALA A 334 -7.02 -18.83 -13.25
N CYS A 335 -5.84 -18.28 -13.53
CA CYS A 335 -4.61 -19.06 -13.65
C CYS A 335 -3.68 -19.01 -12.45
N ASN A 336 -3.97 -18.17 -11.44
CA ASN A 336 -3.08 -17.90 -10.32
C ASN A 336 -1.64 -17.55 -10.78
N GLN A 337 -1.54 -16.75 -11.84
CA GLN A 337 -0.28 -16.40 -12.48
C GLN A 337 -0.05 -14.88 -12.45
N TRP A 338 1.15 -14.48 -12.04
CA TRP A 338 1.60 -13.09 -12.15
C TRP A 338 2.30 -12.83 -13.49
N ILE A 339 1.98 -11.69 -14.10
CA ILE A 339 2.43 -11.29 -15.43
C ILE A 339 3.06 -9.91 -15.35
N ARG A 340 4.29 -9.78 -15.84
CA ARG A 340 4.98 -8.50 -16.01
C ARG A 340 4.53 -7.84 -17.32
N LEU A 341 3.89 -6.68 -17.24
CA LEU A 341 3.36 -6.00 -18.43
C LEU A 341 4.38 -5.10 -19.12
N LEU A 342 5.34 -4.55 -18.37
CA LEU A 342 6.48 -3.79 -18.92
C LEU A 342 7.65 -4.74 -19.23
N SER A 343 7.47 -5.55 -20.28
CA SER A 343 8.48 -6.47 -20.78
C SER A 343 8.89 -6.14 -22.23
N LYS A 344 10.02 -6.66 -22.69
CA LYS A 344 10.54 -6.43 -24.05
C LYS A 344 9.61 -6.95 -25.15
N ASP A 345 8.75 -7.92 -24.81
CA ASP A 345 7.84 -8.58 -25.75
C ASP A 345 6.50 -7.84 -25.90
N VAL A 346 6.26 -6.81 -25.09
CA VAL A 346 5.03 -6.00 -25.13
C VAL A 346 5.34 -4.69 -25.84
N VAL A 347 4.52 -4.35 -26.84
CA VAL A 347 4.65 -3.08 -27.55
C VAL A 347 4.06 -1.97 -26.69
N VAL A 348 4.93 -1.16 -26.11
CA VAL A 348 4.55 0.00 -25.30
C VAL A 348 4.51 1.26 -26.15
N VAL A 349 3.41 2.01 -26.09
CA VAL A 349 3.25 3.32 -26.72
C VAL A 349 3.15 4.39 -25.63
N GLY A 350 3.94 5.45 -25.76
CA GLY A 350 4.03 6.48 -24.72
C GLY A 350 5.04 6.15 -23.63
N ASN A 351 5.11 7.01 -22.62
CA ASN A 351 6.06 6.88 -21.53
C ASN A 351 5.32 6.36 -20.29
N PRO A 352 5.78 5.25 -19.67
CA PRO A 352 5.22 4.82 -18.39
C PRO A 352 5.48 5.89 -17.33
N PRO A 353 4.60 6.02 -16.30
CA PRO A 353 4.84 6.95 -15.21
C PRO A 353 6.14 6.62 -14.48
N PRO A 354 6.76 7.61 -13.81
CA PRO A 354 7.87 7.34 -12.89
C PRO A 354 7.48 6.31 -11.83
N ALA A 355 8.45 5.54 -11.35
CA ALA A 355 8.24 4.59 -10.25
C ALA A 355 8.00 5.35 -8.94
N THR A 356 6.75 5.68 -8.65
CA THR A 356 6.31 6.35 -7.41
C THR A 356 5.63 5.36 -6.47
N TYR A 357 5.59 5.71 -5.19
CA TYR A 357 4.73 5.06 -4.20
C TYR A 357 3.69 6.06 -3.68
N ALA A 358 2.65 5.54 -3.02
CA ALA A 358 1.57 6.34 -2.45
C ALA A 358 0.84 7.23 -3.49
N HIS A 359 0.81 6.79 -4.75
CA HIS A 359 -0.09 7.32 -5.77
C HIS A 359 -1.49 6.73 -5.56
N ALA A 360 -2.47 7.20 -6.35
CA ALA A 360 -3.80 6.62 -6.42
C ALA A 360 -4.09 6.13 -7.84
N MET A 361 -4.86 5.05 -7.97
CA MET A 361 -5.27 4.49 -9.26
C MET A 361 -6.78 4.23 -9.26
N ALA A 362 -7.43 4.52 -10.38
CA ALA A 362 -8.86 4.35 -10.55
C ALA A 362 -9.16 3.72 -11.93
N LEU A 363 -10.14 2.81 -11.99
CA LEU A 363 -10.54 2.15 -13.23
C LEU A 363 -11.64 2.94 -13.93
N ASP A 364 -11.60 3.01 -15.25
CA ASP A 364 -12.69 3.54 -16.06
C ASP A 364 -13.87 2.56 -16.12
N PRO A 365 -15.08 2.92 -15.68
CA PRO A 365 -16.23 2.02 -15.70
C PRO A 365 -16.89 1.88 -17.08
N GLU A 366 -16.62 2.76 -18.05
CA GLU A 366 -17.36 2.80 -19.33
C GLU A 366 -16.76 1.91 -20.44
N THR A 367 -15.64 1.22 -20.18
CA THR A 367 -14.88 0.55 -21.26
C THR A 367 -15.20 -0.94 -21.39
N THR A 368 -15.75 -1.35 -22.54
CA THR A 368 -16.15 -2.74 -22.81
C THR A 368 -15.09 -3.56 -23.55
N ASN A 369 -14.31 -2.94 -24.43
CA ASN A 369 -13.36 -3.62 -25.33
C ASN A 369 -11.88 -3.47 -24.92
N SER A 370 -11.59 -2.61 -23.96
CA SER A 370 -10.25 -2.33 -23.44
C SER A 370 -10.37 -2.04 -21.96
N THR A 371 -9.32 -2.34 -21.20
CA THR A 371 -9.20 -1.91 -19.81
C THR A 371 -8.52 -0.55 -19.79
N VAL A 372 -9.13 0.44 -19.16
CA VAL A 372 -8.54 1.78 -18.98
C VAL A 372 -8.43 2.07 -17.49
N ALA A 373 -7.22 2.42 -17.04
CA ALA A 373 -6.95 2.84 -15.68
C ALA A 373 -6.28 4.23 -15.68
N TYR A 374 -6.54 5.02 -14.66
CA TYR A 374 -5.92 6.32 -14.44
C TYR A 374 -5.04 6.25 -13.20
N VAL A 375 -3.82 6.74 -13.29
CA VAL A 375 -2.89 6.84 -12.15
C VAL A 375 -2.57 8.30 -11.91
N MET A 376 -2.61 8.73 -10.65
CA MET A 376 -2.28 10.09 -10.25
C MET A 376 -1.25 10.16 -9.11
N GLY A 377 -0.29 11.07 -9.27
CA GLY A 377 0.59 11.55 -8.21
C GLY A 377 1.56 10.49 -7.66
N GLY A 378 1.69 10.48 -6.34
CA GLY A 378 2.68 9.67 -5.63
C GLY A 378 4.01 10.39 -5.43
N PHE A 379 4.91 9.76 -4.69
CA PHE A 379 6.20 10.33 -4.30
C PHE A 379 7.36 9.53 -4.88
N ALA A 380 8.29 10.23 -5.54
CA ALA A 380 9.57 9.70 -6.02
C ALA A 380 10.72 10.67 -5.70
N GLY A 381 10.64 11.39 -4.57
CA GLY A 381 11.64 12.37 -4.15
C GLY A 381 11.42 13.79 -4.69
N GLY A 382 10.26 14.08 -5.31
CA GLY A 382 9.93 15.39 -5.85
C GLY A 382 8.44 15.72 -5.76
N ILE A 383 8.09 16.93 -6.19
CA ILE A 383 6.74 17.54 -6.10
C ILE A 383 6.01 17.57 -7.45
N GLN A 384 6.27 16.63 -8.36
CA GLN A 384 5.56 16.62 -9.65
C GLN A 384 4.29 15.78 -9.54
N SER A 385 3.21 16.28 -10.14
CA SER A 385 1.92 15.60 -10.21
C SER A 385 1.62 15.28 -11.66
N HIS A 386 1.35 13.99 -11.92
CA HIS A 386 0.99 13.49 -13.24
C HIS A 386 -0.37 12.83 -13.16
N VAL A 387 -1.17 12.97 -14.21
CA VAL A 387 -2.33 12.10 -14.46
C VAL A 387 -2.01 11.30 -15.71
N THR A 388 -1.87 9.99 -15.57
CA THR A 388 -1.55 9.09 -16.68
C THR A 388 -2.68 8.12 -16.90
N ARG A 389 -3.18 8.06 -18.14
CA ARG A 389 -4.11 7.05 -18.60
C ARG A 389 -3.34 5.85 -19.13
N ILE A 390 -3.61 4.69 -18.56
CA ILE A 390 -3.08 3.39 -18.96
C ILE A 390 -4.21 2.65 -19.70
N SER A 391 -3.99 2.33 -20.97
CA SER A 391 -4.93 1.56 -21.77
C SER A 391 -4.29 0.25 -22.20
N LEU A 392 -4.98 -0.86 -21.95
CA LEU A 392 -4.55 -2.19 -22.32
C LEU A 392 -5.74 -3.04 -22.81
N PRO A 393 -5.51 -4.13 -23.55
CA PRO A 393 -6.59 -4.99 -24.02
C PRO A 393 -7.30 -5.68 -22.85
N SER A 394 -8.61 -5.91 -22.97
CA SER A 394 -9.36 -6.69 -21.96
C SER A 394 -8.89 -8.14 -21.87
N ASP A 395 -8.41 -8.70 -22.99
CA ASP A 395 -7.70 -9.97 -23.05
C ASP A 395 -6.18 -9.73 -23.09
N LEU A 396 -5.50 -9.94 -21.96
CA LEU A 396 -4.05 -9.73 -21.85
C LEU A 396 -3.25 -10.56 -22.86
N CYS A 397 -3.76 -11.71 -23.31
CA CYS A 397 -3.07 -12.55 -24.30
C CYS A 397 -2.80 -11.79 -25.60
N ARG A 398 -3.65 -10.82 -25.96
CA ARG A 398 -3.49 -9.99 -27.17
C ARG A 398 -2.24 -9.12 -27.18
N LEU A 399 -1.60 -8.91 -26.03
CA LEU A 399 -0.33 -8.18 -25.96
C LEU A 399 0.82 -8.93 -26.67
N TRP A 400 0.68 -10.24 -26.86
CA TRP A 400 1.69 -11.06 -27.53
C TRP A 400 1.22 -11.51 -28.92
N THR A 401 2.15 -11.51 -29.87
CA THR A 401 1.90 -11.99 -31.25
C THR A 401 2.80 -13.15 -31.64
N ASN A 402 3.89 -13.36 -30.89
CA ASN A 402 4.80 -14.48 -31.08
C ASN A 402 4.21 -15.76 -30.48
N LYS A 403 4.29 -16.88 -31.22
CA LYS A 403 3.78 -18.20 -30.81
C LYS A 403 4.35 -18.66 -29.47
N ASP A 404 5.67 -18.66 -29.32
CA ASP A 404 6.36 -19.22 -28.16
C ASP A 404 6.09 -18.36 -26.93
N LYS A 405 6.08 -17.03 -27.09
CA LYS A 405 5.76 -16.11 -26.01
C LYS A 405 4.31 -16.23 -25.57
N CYS A 406 3.37 -16.27 -26.51
CA CYS A 406 1.95 -16.47 -26.23
C CYS A 406 1.71 -17.71 -25.35
N ARG A 407 2.34 -18.84 -25.73
CA ARG A 407 2.18 -20.12 -25.04
C ARG A 407 2.92 -20.22 -23.70
N SER A 408 3.80 -19.26 -23.39
CA SER A 408 4.46 -19.21 -22.08
C SER A 408 3.53 -18.72 -20.96
N PHE A 409 2.38 -18.14 -21.31
CA PHE A 409 1.36 -17.70 -20.35
C PHE A 409 0.20 -18.69 -20.29
N LEU A 410 -0.18 -19.04 -19.06
CA LEU A 410 -1.33 -19.88 -18.80
C LEU A 410 -2.60 -19.17 -19.26
N GLY A 411 -3.55 -19.93 -19.80
CA GLY A 411 -4.80 -19.37 -20.28
C GLY A 411 -4.72 -18.73 -21.67
N CYS A 412 -3.55 -18.73 -22.34
CA CYS A 412 -3.38 -18.15 -23.68
C CYS A 412 -3.19 -19.22 -24.78
N SER A 413 -3.94 -19.09 -25.87
CA SER A 413 -3.85 -19.90 -27.09
C SER A 413 -3.37 -19.07 -28.29
N TYR A 414 -2.76 -19.74 -29.26
CA TYR A 414 -2.22 -19.11 -30.47
C TYR A 414 -2.92 -19.61 -31.73
N CYS A 415 -3.18 -18.71 -32.66
CA CYS A 415 -3.61 -19.06 -34.01
C CYS A 415 -2.89 -18.22 -35.07
N ALA A 416 -2.70 -18.78 -36.26
CA ALA A 416 -2.24 -18.05 -37.43
C ALA A 416 -2.98 -18.49 -38.69
N VAL A 417 -3.20 -17.55 -39.60
CA VAL A 417 -3.80 -17.79 -40.92
C VAL A 417 -2.80 -17.37 -41.98
N ILE A 418 -2.48 -18.31 -42.87
CA ILE A 418 -1.61 -18.10 -44.02
C ILE A 418 -2.50 -17.88 -45.24
N SER A 419 -2.44 -16.69 -45.83
CA SER A 419 -3.18 -16.36 -47.04
C SER A 419 -2.62 -17.11 -48.25
N GLU A 420 -3.41 -17.21 -49.33
CA GLU A 420 -2.97 -17.79 -50.61
C GLU A 420 -1.76 -17.05 -51.20
N THR A 421 -1.61 -15.76 -50.88
CA THR A 421 -0.47 -14.92 -51.29
C THR A 421 0.78 -15.13 -50.42
N GLY A 422 0.75 -16.04 -49.44
CA GLY A 422 1.87 -16.37 -48.56
C GLY A 422 2.05 -15.45 -47.34
N ASN A 423 1.15 -14.49 -47.10
CA ASN A 423 1.22 -13.62 -45.93
C ASN A 423 0.60 -14.32 -44.70
N SER A 424 1.32 -14.32 -43.58
CA SER A 424 0.87 -14.92 -42.32
C SER A 424 0.38 -13.84 -41.36
N THR A 425 -0.87 -13.96 -40.90
CA THR A 425 -1.41 -13.15 -39.80
C THR A 425 -1.55 -14.04 -38.57
N SER A 426 -1.16 -13.54 -37.39
CA SER A 426 -1.15 -14.35 -36.17
C SER A 426 -1.70 -13.60 -34.97
N TYR A 427 -2.37 -14.35 -34.09
CA TYR A 427 -3.07 -13.84 -32.93
C TYR A 427 -2.78 -14.72 -31.70
N CYS A 428 -2.71 -14.07 -30.55
CA CYS A 428 -2.75 -14.71 -29.23
C CYS A 428 -4.05 -14.28 -28.53
N TYR A 429 -4.73 -15.21 -27.90
CA TYR A 429 -6.05 -14.99 -27.31
C TYR A 429 -6.27 -15.86 -26.08
N SER A 430 -7.11 -15.41 -25.15
CA SER A 430 -7.48 -16.17 -23.97
C SER A 430 -8.36 -17.39 -24.32
N ASN A 431 -8.02 -18.54 -23.77
CA ASN A 431 -8.81 -19.78 -23.82
C ASN A 431 -9.61 -20.04 -22.53
N SER A 432 -9.56 -19.08 -21.59
CA SER A 432 -10.13 -19.22 -20.25
C SER A 432 -11.63 -18.91 -20.20
N ARG A 433 -12.16 -18.24 -21.23
CA ARG A 433 -13.61 -18.00 -21.43
C ARG A 433 -14.13 -18.75 -22.66
N GLY A 434 -15.26 -19.42 -22.52
CA GLY A 434 -16.02 -19.99 -23.64
C GLY A 434 -16.60 -18.97 -24.64
N ALA A 435 -16.32 -17.67 -24.47
CA ALA A 435 -16.87 -16.57 -25.26
C ALA A 435 -15.91 -15.96 -26.30
N ILE A 436 -14.59 -16.19 -26.21
CA ILE A 436 -13.65 -15.73 -27.24
C ILE A 436 -13.43 -16.90 -28.20
N SER A 437 -14.27 -16.95 -29.24
CA SER A 437 -14.01 -17.82 -30.39
C SER A 437 -12.63 -17.50 -30.95
N ASP A 438 -11.86 -18.54 -31.24
CA ASP A 438 -10.60 -18.46 -31.99
C ASP A 438 -10.67 -17.31 -33.03
N PRO A 439 -9.85 -16.25 -32.89
CA PRO A 439 -9.93 -15.07 -33.76
C PRO A 439 -9.55 -15.39 -35.21
N CYS A 440 -8.92 -16.54 -35.46
CA CYS A 440 -8.69 -17.04 -36.80
C CYS A 440 -9.92 -17.72 -37.41
N ARG A 441 -10.96 -18.04 -36.63
CA ARG A 441 -12.15 -18.74 -37.11
C ARG A 441 -12.95 -17.83 -38.05
N GLY A 442 -13.08 -18.24 -39.32
CA GLY A 442 -13.81 -17.49 -40.35
C GLY A 442 -12.95 -16.59 -41.24
N LEU A 443 -11.62 -16.57 -41.05
CA LEU A 443 -10.69 -15.97 -42.00
C LEU A 443 -10.35 -16.95 -43.13
N GLU A 444 -10.20 -16.47 -44.36
CA GLU A 444 -9.81 -17.32 -45.50
C GLU A 444 -8.30 -17.63 -45.49
N GLY A 445 -7.93 -18.90 -45.65
CA GLY A 445 -6.54 -19.35 -45.74
C GLY A 445 -6.27 -20.66 -44.98
N THR A 446 -4.99 -21.03 -44.86
CA THR A 446 -4.59 -22.21 -44.07
C THR A 446 -4.43 -21.82 -42.61
N HIS A 447 -5.22 -22.44 -41.73
CA HIS A 447 -5.20 -22.18 -40.29
C HIS A 447 -4.16 -23.05 -39.58
N LYS A 448 -3.39 -22.45 -38.68
CA LYS A 448 -2.52 -23.14 -37.72
C LYS A 448 -2.89 -22.71 -36.31
N THR A 449 -3.54 -23.60 -35.57
CA THR A 449 -3.91 -23.38 -34.17
C THR A 449 -2.99 -24.17 -33.24
N ASN A 450 -2.68 -23.59 -32.07
CA ASN A 450 -1.97 -24.26 -30.99
C ASN A 450 -2.66 -23.86 -29.68
N ASN A 451 -3.35 -24.82 -29.08
CA ASN A 451 -4.06 -24.59 -27.82
C ASN A 451 -3.04 -24.52 -26.68
N GLY A 452 -3.16 -23.48 -25.84
CA GLY A 452 -2.43 -23.37 -24.59
C GLY A 452 -3.05 -24.20 -23.46
N VAL A 453 -2.47 -24.10 -22.28
CA VAL A 453 -3.01 -24.72 -21.06
C VAL A 453 -4.24 -23.94 -20.62
N MET A 454 -5.35 -24.64 -20.39
CA MET A 454 -6.55 -24.06 -19.80
C MET A 454 -6.47 -24.09 -18.28
N CYS A 455 -6.72 -22.96 -17.64
CA CYS A 455 -6.70 -22.81 -16.18
C CYS A 455 -8.02 -23.27 -15.56
N ASN A 456 -8.34 -24.55 -15.75
CA ASN A 456 -9.55 -25.15 -15.22
C ASN A 456 -9.26 -25.92 -13.92
N ARG A 457 -10.32 -26.49 -13.37
CA ARG A 457 -10.31 -27.36 -12.20
C ARG A 457 -9.29 -28.50 -12.31
N GLU A 458 -9.25 -29.17 -13.46
CA GLU A 458 -8.35 -30.31 -13.70
C GLU A 458 -6.88 -29.88 -13.64
N PHE A 459 -6.54 -28.76 -14.27
CA PHE A 459 -5.21 -28.17 -14.21
C PHE A 459 -4.81 -27.80 -12.77
N LEU A 460 -5.68 -27.10 -12.03
CA LEU A 460 -5.41 -26.74 -10.64
C LEU A 460 -5.26 -27.97 -9.73
N GLY A 461 -6.00 -29.05 -10.01
CA GLY A 461 -5.90 -30.32 -9.32
C GLY A 461 -4.62 -31.12 -9.59
N GLN A 462 -3.95 -30.86 -10.72
CA GLN A 462 -2.70 -31.53 -11.11
C GLN A 462 -1.44 -30.81 -10.62
N ARG A 463 -1.58 -29.72 -9.86
CA ARG A 463 -0.44 -28.93 -9.38
C ARG A 463 0.52 -29.76 -8.52
N THR A 464 1.81 -29.46 -8.62
CA THR A 464 2.86 -30.11 -7.83
C THR A 464 2.80 -29.64 -6.36
N CYS A 465 2.33 -30.49 -5.45
CA CYS A 465 2.20 -30.14 -4.03
C CYS A 465 3.58 -29.95 -3.36
N GLU A 466 4.60 -30.69 -3.81
CA GLU A 466 5.94 -30.74 -3.22
C GLU A 466 6.70 -29.41 -3.28
N GLN A 467 6.25 -28.45 -4.11
CA GLN A 467 6.84 -27.11 -4.19
C GLN A 467 6.57 -26.28 -2.92
N TYR A 468 5.51 -26.59 -2.18
CA TYR A 468 5.12 -25.81 -1.00
C TYR A 468 5.85 -26.28 0.25
N THR A 469 6.61 -25.36 0.85
CA THR A 469 7.48 -25.63 2.01
C THR A 469 6.83 -25.30 3.35
N THR A 470 5.66 -24.66 3.35
CA THR A 470 4.91 -24.30 4.57
C THR A 470 3.56 -25.00 4.62
N CYS A 471 3.03 -25.19 5.82
CA CYS A 471 1.71 -25.81 6.02
C CYS A 471 0.60 -24.94 5.42
N THR A 472 0.74 -23.63 5.56
CA THR A 472 -0.25 -22.65 5.10
C THR A 472 -0.31 -22.54 3.59
N ASP A 473 0.83 -22.56 2.89
CA ASP A 473 0.87 -22.56 1.41
C ASP A 473 0.38 -23.90 0.83
N CYS A 474 0.70 -25.01 1.49
CA CYS A 474 0.26 -26.35 1.08
C CYS A 474 -1.27 -26.48 1.09
N LEU A 475 -1.90 -25.98 2.15
CA LEU A 475 -3.34 -26.08 2.42
C LEU A 475 -4.16 -24.90 1.89
N ALA A 476 -3.53 -24.04 1.07
CA ALA A 476 -4.22 -22.91 0.50
C ALA A 476 -5.46 -23.35 -0.32
N ARG A 477 -6.42 -22.44 -0.48
CA ARG A 477 -7.68 -22.64 -1.20
C ARG A 477 -7.83 -21.59 -2.28
N TRP A 478 -8.19 -22.06 -3.47
CA TRP A 478 -8.25 -21.24 -4.67
C TRP A 478 -9.70 -20.75 -4.85
N PRO A 479 -9.95 -19.42 -4.96
CA PRO A 479 -11.30 -18.85 -4.90
C PRO A 479 -12.29 -19.40 -5.93
N SER A 480 -11.83 -19.71 -7.15
CA SER A 480 -12.70 -20.25 -8.20
C SER A 480 -13.22 -21.68 -7.92
N HIS A 481 -12.65 -22.36 -6.92
CA HIS A 481 -12.95 -23.77 -6.58
C HIS A 481 -13.09 -23.94 -5.06
N TRP A 482 -13.72 -22.96 -4.40
CA TRP A 482 -13.74 -22.90 -2.93
C TRP A 482 -14.44 -24.09 -2.27
N ASP A 483 -15.50 -24.61 -2.88
CA ASP A 483 -16.30 -25.73 -2.38
C ASP A 483 -15.69 -27.11 -2.66
N GLU A 484 -14.56 -27.15 -3.37
CA GLU A 484 -13.90 -28.40 -3.74
C GLU A 484 -12.95 -28.91 -2.63
N PRO A 485 -12.74 -30.23 -2.54
CA PRO A 485 -11.79 -30.79 -1.58
C PRO A 485 -10.36 -30.31 -1.87
N PRO A 486 -9.51 -30.16 -0.83
CA PRO A 486 -8.14 -29.71 -1.00
C PRO A 486 -7.33 -30.70 -1.84
N VAL A 487 -6.53 -30.16 -2.76
CA VAL A 487 -5.67 -30.94 -3.68
C VAL A 487 -4.44 -31.52 -2.97
N CYS A 488 -3.94 -30.81 -1.97
CA CYS A 488 -2.76 -31.18 -1.20
C CYS A 488 -3.10 -31.37 0.28
N LYS A 489 -2.28 -32.13 0.99
CA LYS A 489 -2.30 -32.25 2.45
C LYS A 489 -0.90 -32.07 3.02
N TRP A 490 -0.82 -31.63 4.26
CA TRP A 490 0.45 -31.41 4.93
C TRP A 490 0.78 -32.57 5.87
N CYS A 491 1.97 -33.15 5.71
CA CYS A 491 2.50 -34.17 6.60
C CYS A 491 3.41 -33.49 7.63
N GLY A 492 2.86 -33.18 8.81
CA GLY A 492 3.56 -32.52 9.91
C GLY A 492 4.14 -33.49 10.93
N LYS A 493 5.06 -33.03 11.78
CA LYS A 493 5.72 -33.82 12.85
C LYS A 493 6.44 -35.10 12.37
N CYS A 494 6.78 -35.18 11.09
CA CYS A 494 7.64 -36.23 10.51
C CYS A 494 9.13 -35.89 10.67
N SER A 495 10.02 -36.84 10.33
CA SER A 495 11.46 -36.59 10.15
C SER A 495 11.73 -35.40 9.22
N ARG A 496 10.94 -35.26 8.15
CA ARG A 496 10.88 -34.08 7.29
C ARG A 496 9.43 -33.70 7.01
N ALA A 497 9.01 -32.52 7.46
CA ALA A 497 7.69 -31.99 7.13
C ALA A 497 7.61 -31.68 5.63
N ARG A 498 6.48 -32.00 4.99
CA ARG A 498 6.32 -31.85 3.54
C ARG A 498 4.86 -31.74 3.13
N CYS A 499 4.63 -31.05 2.03
CA CYS A 499 3.36 -31.03 1.33
C CYS A 499 3.30 -32.20 0.33
N VAL A 500 2.19 -32.94 0.31
CA VAL A 500 1.98 -34.08 -0.61
C VAL A 500 0.59 -34.00 -1.23
N PRO A 501 0.35 -34.64 -2.40
CA PRO A 501 -0.99 -34.79 -2.94
C PRO A 501 -1.95 -35.41 -1.92
N ALA A 502 -3.22 -35.00 -1.93
CA ALA A 502 -4.21 -35.48 -0.97
C ALA A 502 -4.36 -37.01 -0.97
N THR A 503 -4.13 -37.65 -2.13
CA THR A 503 -4.16 -39.10 -2.34
C THR A 503 -2.89 -39.83 -1.90
N ALA A 504 -1.77 -39.15 -1.70
CA ALA A 504 -0.49 -39.77 -1.34
C ALA A 504 -0.38 -40.02 0.17
N ASP A 505 0.26 -41.10 0.62
CA ASP A 505 0.40 -41.38 2.05
C ASP A 505 1.47 -40.52 2.74
N CYS A 506 1.15 -40.04 3.95
CA CYS A 506 2.13 -39.35 4.80
C CYS A 506 3.12 -40.33 5.45
N ASP A 507 2.72 -41.59 5.63
CA ASP A 507 3.47 -42.60 6.37
C ASP A 507 4.36 -43.47 5.47
N ARG A 508 5.68 -43.23 5.53
CA ARG A 508 6.64 -44.34 5.40
C ARG A 508 7.10 -44.89 6.77
N ASP A 509 6.90 -44.13 7.86
CA ASP A 509 7.50 -44.40 9.19
C ASP A 509 6.52 -44.39 10.39
N ASN A 510 5.18 -44.41 10.19
CA ASN A 510 4.14 -44.51 11.24
C ASN A 510 4.17 -43.41 12.34
N LYS A 511 4.75 -42.24 12.09
CA LYS A 511 4.90 -41.14 13.08
C LYS A 511 4.42 -39.77 12.58
N CYS A 512 3.81 -39.71 11.40
CA CYS A 512 3.44 -38.45 10.77
C CYS A 512 2.04 -37.97 11.20
N ARG A 513 1.92 -36.71 11.58
CA ARG A 513 0.62 -36.05 11.79
C ARG A 513 0.11 -35.52 10.44
N VAL A 514 -1.02 -36.04 10.00
CA VAL A 514 -1.72 -35.50 8.82
C VAL A 514 -2.45 -34.21 9.20
N VAL A 515 -2.28 -33.17 8.39
CA VAL A 515 -2.95 -31.87 8.55
C VAL A 515 -3.65 -31.52 7.24
N THR A 516 -4.96 -31.29 7.32
CA THR A 516 -5.84 -30.95 6.17
C THR A 516 -6.58 -29.63 6.36
N ASN A 517 -6.53 -29.06 7.57
CA ASN A 517 -7.11 -27.76 7.88
C ASN A 517 -6.00 -26.80 8.29
N VAL A 518 -6.01 -25.60 7.71
CA VAL A 518 -4.99 -24.58 7.94
C VAL A 518 -4.92 -24.11 9.39
N THR A 519 -6.03 -24.16 10.14
CA THR A 519 -6.07 -23.79 11.57
C THR A 519 -5.26 -24.73 12.46
N GLN A 520 -4.94 -25.92 11.96
CA GLN A 520 -4.11 -26.91 12.64
C GLN A 520 -2.60 -26.74 12.34
N CYS A 521 -2.23 -25.81 11.47
CA CYS A 521 -0.85 -25.47 11.18
C CYS A 521 -0.19 -24.84 12.42
N ALA A 522 1.08 -25.18 12.69
CA ALA A 522 1.80 -24.62 13.83
C ALA A 522 1.98 -23.09 13.71
N GLU A 523 2.12 -22.59 12.48
CA GLU A 523 2.26 -21.18 12.13
C GLU A 523 1.07 -20.31 12.59
N THR A 524 -0.11 -20.90 12.82
CA THR A 524 -1.35 -20.17 13.15
C THR A 524 -1.71 -20.21 14.64
N GLN A 525 -1.04 -21.01 15.47
CA GLN A 525 -1.48 -21.27 16.86
C GLN A 525 -1.16 -20.14 17.85
N CYS A 526 -0.03 -19.45 17.68
CA CYS A 526 0.38 -18.31 18.51
C CYS A 526 0.76 -17.12 17.64
N ALA A 527 -0.15 -16.75 16.76
CA ALA A 527 0.08 -15.78 15.71
C ALA A 527 -0.37 -14.38 16.15
N ALA A 528 0.53 -13.61 16.78
CA ALA A 528 0.20 -12.29 17.32
C ALA A 528 1.27 -11.25 17.03
N SER A 529 0.84 -10.03 16.67
CA SER A 529 1.71 -8.89 16.32
C SER A 529 2.27 -8.13 17.52
N ASP A 530 1.71 -8.32 18.70
CA ASP A 530 2.08 -7.61 19.92
C ASP A 530 1.76 -8.46 21.16
N CYS A 531 2.31 -8.02 22.28
CA CYS A 531 2.22 -8.71 23.55
C CYS A 531 0.78 -8.93 24.03
N ASN A 532 -0.08 -7.89 23.97
CA ASN A 532 -1.46 -7.98 24.44
C ASN A 532 -2.26 -9.00 23.63
N LYS A 533 -2.12 -8.98 22.29
CA LYS A 533 -2.74 -9.98 21.41
C LYS A 533 -2.20 -11.38 21.67
N CYS A 534 -0.90 -11.52 21.96
CA CYS A 534 -0.32 -12.82 22.30
C CYS A 534 -0.92 -13.40 23.59
N HIS A 535 -1.05 -12.59 24.64
CA HIS A 535 -1.65 -13.03 25.90
C HIS A 535 -3.14 -13.37 25.76
N ALA A 536 -3.88 -12.67 24.89
CA ALA A 536 -5.29 -12.95 24.63
C ALA A 536 -5.53 -14.37 24.06
N LEU A 537 -4.51 -15.00 23.45
CA LEU A 537 -4.57 -16.38 22.97
C LEU A 537 -4.48 -17.44 24.09
N GLY A 538 -4.13 -17.03 25.32
CA GLY A 538 -4.08 -17.89 26.51
C GLY A 538 -2.86 -18.81 26.59
N ASN A 539 -2.71 -19.77 25.68
CA ASN A 539 -1.65 -20.80 25.69
C ASN A 539 -0.34 -20.35 25.01
N CYS A 540 -0.13 -19.04 24.91
CA CYS A 540 1.02 -18.45 24.24
C CYS A 540 1.88 -17.65 25.21
N LEU A 541 3.16 -17.49 24.88
CA LEU A 541 4.15 -16.75 25.62
C LEU A 541 4.79 -15.71 24.68
N TRP A 542 4.81 -14.46 25.12
CA TRP A 542 5.56 -13.39 24.47
C TRP A 542 6.98 -13.35 25.02
N THR A 543 8.00 -13.59 24.17
CA THR A 543 9.40 -13.70 24.64
C THR A 543 10.43 -13.34 23.57
N ARG A 544 11.63 -12.99 24.03
CA ARG A 544 12.86 -12.72 23.24
C ARG A 544 13.88 -13.86 23.30
N GLN A 545 13.58 -14.93 24.02
CA GLN A 545 14.43 -16.11 24.12
C GLN A 545 14.06 -17.18 23.11
N ALA A 546 12.96 -17.02 22.39
CA ALA A 546 12.46 -17.97 21.42
C ALA A 546 12.22 -17.27 20.08
N MET A 547 12.54 -17.94 18.98
CA MET A 547 12.15 -17.52 17.64
C MET A 547 11.58 -18.69 16.84
N LEU A 548 10.50 -18.44 16.10
CA LEU A 548 9.90 -19.42 15.19
C LEU A 548 10.75 -19.60 13.94
N THR A 549 11.00 -20.85 13.52
CA THR A 549 11.65 -21.15 12.24
C THR A 549 10.70 -21.90 11.31
N THR A 550 10.90 -21.72 10.00
CA THR A 550 10.06 -22.27 8.92
C THR A 550 10.13 -23.80 8.79
N GLU A 551 11.19 -24.45 9.28
CA GLU A 551 11.52 -25.85 8.98
C GLU A 551 11.49 -26.77 10.21
N GLN A 552 10.50 -26.68 11.12
CA GLN A 552 10.31 -27.63 12.26
C GLN A 552 10.84 -27.23 13.65
N GLY A 553 10.91 -25.96 14.05
CA GLY A 553 11.17 -25.70 15.48
C GLY A 553 11.30 -24.26 15.93
N VAL A 554 10.94 -24.05 17.19
CA VAL A 554 11.31 -22.86 17.93
C VAL A 554 12.81 -22.98 18.27
N LYS A 555 13.63 -21.99 17.88
CA LYS A 555 15.01 -21.88 18.36
C LYS A 555 15.02 -21.08 19.66
N VAL A 556 15.71 -21.60 20.67
CA VAL A 556 15.73 -21.01 22.01
C VAL A 556 17.14 -20.67 22.45
N THR A 557 17.29 -19.57 23.18
CA THR A 557 18.55 -19.10 23.77
C THR A 557 18.39 -18.85 25.27
N GLU A 558 19.49 -18.96 26.01
CA GLU A 558 19.50 -18.66 27.45
C GLU A 558 19.27 -17.17 27.72
N ASP A 559 19.84 -16.30 26.88
CA ASP A 559 19.69 -14.85 26.98
C ASP A 559 18.68 -14.31 25.95
N PRO A 560 17.97 -13.21 26.27
CA PRO A 560 16.96 -12.62 25.42
C PRO A 560 17.59 -11.81 24.27
N ILE A 561 18.12 -12.50 23.28
CA ILE A 561 18.85 -11.89 22.17
C ILE A 561 17.98 -11.64 20.93
N TYR A 562 16.80 -12.25 20.85
CA TYR A 562 15.92 -12.10 19.70
C TYR A 562 14.98 -10.90 19.84
N ASP A 563 14.39 -10.54 18.72
CA ASP A 563 13.16 -9.76 18.70
C ASP A 563 12.01 -10.48 19.41
N TRP A 564 10.98 -9.72 19.79
CA TRP A 564 9.81 -10.29 20.41
C TRP A 564 9.05 -11.22 19.46
N SER A 565 8.65 -12.38 19.98
CA SER A 565 7.76 -13.30 19.27
C SER A 565 6.73 -13.93 20.20
N CYS A 566 5.62 -14.36 19.61
CA CYS A 566 4.56 -15.10 20.29
C CYS A 566 4.70 -16.60 19.99
N VAL A 567 4.85 -17.42 21.02
CA VAL A 567 5.20 -18.85 20.88
C VAL A 567 4.39 -19.71 21.86
N THR A 568 4.14 -20.98 21.51
CA THR A 568 3.25 -21.87 22.29
C THR A 568 3.87 -22.31 23.63
N GLN A 569 3.18 -22.23 24.76
CA GLN A 569 3.78 -22.64 26.05
C GLN A 569 4.18 -24.14 26.11
N GLU A 570 3.67 -24.99 25.22
CA GLU A 570 4.11 -26.40 25.13
C GLU A 570 5.63 -26.56 24.92
N PHE A 571 6.34 -25.62 24.26
CA PHE A 571 7.79 -25.75 24.09
C PHE A 571 8.58 -25.50 25.38
N THR A 572 8.08 -24.67 26.31
CA THR A 572 8.80 -24.36 27.56
C THR A 572 8.91 -25.60 28.45
N SER A 573 7.88 -26.46 28.45
CA SER A 573 7.89 -27.75 29.16
C SER A 573 8.93 -28.76 28.66
N ARG A 574 9.45 -28.58 27.43
CA ARG A 574 10.40 -29.50 26.79
C ARG A 574 11.86 -29.07 26.95
N ILE A 575 12.12 -27.87 27.48
CA ILE A 575 13.44 -27.25 27.47
C ILE A 575 13.86 -26.93 28.91
N SER A 576 15.06 -27.37 29.32
CA SER A 576 15.63 -27.13 30.66
C SER A 576 16.22 -25.71 30.85
N ILE A 577 15.76 -24.72 30.09
CA ILE A 577 16.28 -23.34 30.11
C ILE A 577 15.26 -22.45 30.83
N PRO A 578 15.65 -21.75 31.91
CA PRO A 578 14.76 -20.83 32.60
C PRO A 578 14.42 -19.62 31.70
N MET A 579 13.12 -19.31 31.58
CA MET A 579 12.66 -18.14 30.87
C MET A 579 12.89 -16.89 31.73
N LYS A 580 13.83 -16.03 31.31
CA LYS A 580 14.18 -14.76 31.95
C LYS A 580 13.22 -13.62 31.57
N THR A 581 12.55 -13.72 30.41
CA THR A 581 11.69 -12.66 29.85
C THR A 581 10.19 -12.94 29.93
N SER A 582 9.75 -13.92 30.72
CA SER A 582 8.33 -14.15 30.96
C SER A 582 7.77 -13.16 31.99
N SER A 583 7.65 -11.89 31.60
CA SER A 583 6.87 -10.93 32.38
C SER A 583 5.39 -11.12 32.05
N ALA A 584 4.54 -11.19 33.07
CA ALA A 584 3.08 -11.11 32.89
C ALA A 584 2.62 -9.72 32.41
N VAL A 585 3.51 -8.72 32.50
CA VAL A 585 3.26 -7.33 32.12
C VAL A 585 3.92 -7.05 30.78
N CYS A 586 3.12 -6.60 29.82
CA CYS A 586 3.60 -6.18 28.51
C CYS A 586 4.47 -4.92 28.58
N PRO A 587 5.53 -4.81 27.75
CA PRO A 587 6.23 -3.55 27.57
C PRO A 587 5.28 -2.44 27.10
N ALA A 588 5.57 -1.20 27.49
CA ALA A 588 4.86 -0.02 26.98
C ALA A 588 5.07 0.12 25.47
N ARG A 589 4.03 0.58 24.77
CA ARG A 589 4.13 0.86 23.32
C ARG A 589 5.05 2.05 23.07
N CYS A 590 5.64 2.11 21.89
CA CYS A 590 6.56 3.20 21.56
C CYS A 590 5.85 4.56 21.67
N SER A 591 4.59 4.68 21.25
CA SER A 591 3.80 5.93 21.32
C SER A 591 3.51 6.43 22.75
N GLU A 592 3.70 5.59 23.76
CA GLU A 592 3.50 5.96 25.18
C GLU A 592 4.70 6.73 25.74
N HIS A 593 5.89 6.55 25.18
CA HIS A 593 7.10 7.27 25.56
C HIS A 593 7.06 8.71 25.04
N LYS A 594 7.23 9.68 25.96
CA LYS A 594 7.12 11.13 25.66
C LYS A 594 8.46 11.87 25.63
N ASP A 595 9.53 11.18 25.98
CA ASP A 595 10.89 11.70 25.97
C ASP A 595 11.82 10.73 25.23
N CYS A 596 12.89 11.29 24.67
CA CYS A 596 13.82 10.55 23.85
C CYS A 596 14.54 9.45 24.64
N ASP A 597 14.95 9.72 25.89
CA ASP A 597 15.74 8.76 26.67
C ASP A 597 14.91 7.53 27.02
N SER A 598 13.67 7.71 27.47
CA SER A 598 12.76 6.59 27.75
C SER A 598 12.38 5.83 26.48
N CYS A 599 12.26 6.52 25.35
CA CYS A 599 12.01 5.90 24.05
C CYS A 599 13.17 4.99 23.62
N LEU A 600 14.41 5.51 23.58
CA LEU A 600 15.57 4.79 23.07
C LEU A 600 16.05 3.68 24.00
N THR A 601 15.67 3.71 25.28
CA THR A 601 15.95 2.64 26.25
C THR A 601 14.84 1.58 26.31
N SER A 602 13.69 1.84 25.70
CA SER A 602 12.56 0.93 25.64
C SER A 602 12.88 -0.34 24.84
N GLN A 603 12.34 -1.47 25.30
CA GLN A 603 12.50 -2.76 24.63
C GLN A 603 11.45 -3.01 23.53
N GLY A 604 10.62 -2.01 23.19
CA GLY A 604 9.54 -2.14 22.21
C GLY A 604 8.44 -3.13 22.63
N ALA A 605 7.26 -3.01 22.03
CA ALA A 605 6.10 -3.85 22.38
C ALA A 605 5.36 -4.46 21.18
N GLU A 606 5.70 -4.06 19.96
CA GLU A 606 4.82 -4.27 18.79
C GLU A 606 5.57 -4.48 17.47
N GLY A 607 5.00 -5.35 16.62
CA GLY A 607 5.55 -5.69 15.30
C GLY A 607 6.80 -6.56 15.33
N GLY A 608 7.11 -7.17 16.47
CA GLY A 608 8.28 -8.03 16.65
C GLY A 608 9.60 -7.24 16.60
N TRP A 609 9.65 -6.07 17.25
CA TRP A 609 10.86 -5.26 17.39
C TRP A 609 11.20 -5.12 18.87
N HIS A 610 12.47 -5.31 19.23
CA HIS A 610 12.96 -5.14 20.60
C HIS A 610 13.43 -3.71 20.94
N GLU A 611 13.02 -2.72 20.15
CA GLU A 611 13.42 -1.32 20.31
C GLU A 611 12.35 -0.36 19.82
N CYS A 612 12.47 0.91 20.23
CA CYS A 612 11.71 2.03 19.70
C CYS A 612 12.66 3.07 19.10
N HIS A 613 12.14 3.91 18.20
CA HIS A 613 12.92 4.96 17.54
C HIS A 613 12.38 6.35 17.89
N TRP A 614 13.25 7.36 17.91
CA TRP A 614 12.85 8.74 18.24
C TRP A 614 12.94 9.66 17.03
N SER A 615 11.83 10.28 16.63
CA SER A 615 11.83 11.34 15.61
C SER A 615 12.12 12.68 16.27
N VAL A 616 13.24 13.30 15.88
CA VAL A 616 13.64 14.62 16.40
C VAL A 616 12.69 15.70 15.89
N GLU A 617 12.29 15.63 14.62
CA GLU A 617 11.40 16.60 13.98
C GLU A 617 10.00 16.60 14.59
N LEU A 618 9.45 15.42 14.88
CA LEU A 618 8.11 15.28 15.45
C LEU A 618 8.09 15.32 16.96
N ASN A 619 9.27 15.22 17.61
CA ASN A 619 9.42 15.07 19.05
C ASN A 619 8.57 13.90 19.60
N GLU A 620 8.64 12.76 18.90
CA GLU A 620 7.78 11.59 19.14
C GLU A 620 8.55 10.28 19.05
N CYS A 621 8.17 9.34 19.91
CA CYS A 621 8.64 7.97 19.87
C CYS A 621 7.79 7.14 18.91
N VAL A 622 8.44 6.44 17.99
CA VAL A 622 7.84 5.75 16.85
C VAL A 622 8.25 4.27 16.87
N ALA A 623 7.27 3.39 16.69
CA ALA A 623 7.53 1.97 16.53
C ALA A 623 8.20 1.70 15.16
N PRO A 624 9.27 0.88 15.08
CA PRO A 624 9.90 0.54 13.81
C PRO A 624 8.94 -0.12 12.81
N SER A 625 7.90 -0.80 13.32
CA SER A 625 6.83 -1.40 12.52
C SER A 625 5.91 -0.37 11.85
N TYR A 626 5.75 0.83 12.40
CA TYR A 626 4.88 1.91 11.91
C TYR A 626 5.63 3.02 11.15
N GLN A 627 6.92 3.19 11.46
CA GLN A 627 7.79 4.21 10.88
C GLN A 627 7.70 4.32 9.34
N PRO A 628 7.66 3.22 8.54
CA PRO A 628 7.56 3.34 7.09
C PRO A 628 6.31 4.06 6.57
N LEU A 629 5.20 3.99 7.31
CA LEU A 629 3.96 4.70 6.99
C LEU A 629 3.99 6.13 7.52
N TYR A 630 4.34 6.30 8.79
CA TYR A 630 4.29 7.59 9.47
C TYR A 630 5.29 8.60 8.90
N CYS A 631 6.48 8.12 8.54
CA CYS A 631 7.61 8.91 8.05
C CYS A 631 7.66 8.99 6.52
N ALA A 632 6.60 8.58 5.83
CA ALA A 632 6.54 8.66 4.37
C ALA A 632 6.73 10.11 3.90
N GLY A 633 7.52 10.30 2.84
CA GLY A 633 7.88 11.64 2.35
C GLY A 633 8.90 12.39 3.22
N GLY A 634 9.49 11.77 4.25
CA GLY A 634 10.52 12.37 5.10
C GLY A 634 9.99 13.20 6.27
N THR A 635 8.70 13.08 6.59
CA THR A 635 8.00 13.86 7.63
C THR A 635 8.59 13.70 9.04
N CYS A 636 9.27 12.60 9.33
CA CYS A 636 9.90 12.37 10.63
C CYS A 636 11.30 13.00 10.78
N GLY A 637 11.86 13.59 9.72
CA GLY A 637 13.23 14.11 9.73
C GLY A 637 14.27 13.05 10.15
N LEU A 638 15.19 13.44 11.03
CA LEU A 638 16.15 12.52 11.64
C LEU A 638 15.45 11.61 12.66
N VAL A 639 15.66 10.30 12.52
CA VAL A 639 15.13 9.28 13.42
C VAL A 639 16.29 8.55 14.09
N LEU A 640 16.36 8.64 15.43
CA LEU A 640 17.40 8.01 16.26
C LEU A 640 16.99 6.58 16.61
N SER A 641 17.98 5.70 16.76
CA SER A 641 17.81 4.29 17.14
C SER A 641 18.78 3.89 18.27
N GLY A 642 18.48 2.84 19.04
CA GLY A 642 19.13 2.49 20.30
C GLY A 642 20.56 1.92 20.22
N GLY A 643 21.29 2.12 19.11
CA GLY A 643 22.62 1.56 18.87
C GLY A 643 23.76 2.57 19.03
N SER A 644 24.57 2.41 20.09
CA SER A 644 25.91 3.00 20.33
C SER A 644 26.28 4.32 19.60
N ASN A 645 26.21 5.43 20.35
CA ASN A 645 26.74 6.80 20.11
C ASN A 645 25.71 7.91 19.82
N GLU A 646 24.45 7.61 19.53
CA GLU A 646 23.41 8.63 19.34
C GLU A 646 22.71 8.92 20.68
N HIS A 647 23.21 9.91 21.43
CA HIS A 647 22.54 10.40 22.63
C HIS A 647 21.39 11.32 22.24
N CYS A 648 20.33 11.31 23.04
CA CYS A 648 19.23 12.24 22.88
C CYS A 648 19.74 13.68 22.82
N PRO A 649 19.33 14.46 21.79
CA PRO A 649 19.78 15.83 21.66
C PRO A 649 19.38 16.62 22.90
N GLN A 650 20.35 17.32 23.51
CA GLN A 650 20.03 18.23 24.60
C GLN A 650 19.21 19.40 24.05
N ALA A 651 18.25 19.91 24.82
CA ALA A 651 17.47 21.06 24.41
C ALA A 651 18.40 22.21 23.99
N CYS A 652 18.16 22.82 22.82
CA CYS A 652 19.08 23.83 22.26
C CYS A 652 19.46 24.93 23.26
N LYS A 653 18.55 25.31 24.16
CA LYS A 653 18.75 26.28 25.25
C LYS A 653 19.90 25.95 26.22
N SER A 654 20.31 24.68 26.30
CA SER A 654 21.45 24.25 27.12
C SER A 654 22.78 24.74 26.55
N TYR A 655 22.85 25.00 25.25
CA TYR A 655 24.05 25.48 24.58
C TYR A 655 24.17 27.00 24.72
N LYS A 656 25.07 27.45 25.60
CA LYS A 656 25.32 28.88 25.83
C LYS A 656 26.36 29.50 24.88
N GLN A 657 26.90 28.74 23.93
CA GLN A 657 27.89 29.22 22.96
C GLN A 657 27.43 28.91 21.53
N CYS A 658 27.64 29.86 20.62
CA CYS A 658 27.31 29.70 19.20
C CYS A 658 27.97 28.45 18.58
N SER A 659 29.26 28.23 18.88
CA SER A 659 30.04 27.12 18.33
C SER A 659 29.62 25.74 18.83
N THR A 660 29.00 25.64 20.01
CA THR A 660 28.44 24.37 20.51
C THR A 660 27.01 24.19 20.05
N CYS A 661 26.21 25.26 20.02
CA CYS A 661 24.86 25.27 19.47
C CYS A 661 24.83 24.79 18.02
N LEU A 662 25.65 25.40 17.14
CA LEU A 662 25.64 25.12 15.71
C LEU A 662 26.32 23.80 15.31
N ARG A 663 26.91 23.05 16.26
CA ARG A 663 27.35 21.66 16.01
C ARG A 663 26.17 20.70 15.86
N HIS A 664 25.00 21.10 16.34
CA HIS A 664 23.79 20.29 16.32
C HIS A 664 22.86 20.81 15.24
N ALA A 665 22.55 19.97 14.25
CA ALA A 665 21.80 20.36 13.06
C ALA A 665 20.35 20.83 13.35
N HIS A 666 19.82 20.56 14.54
CA HIS A 666 18.48 20.95 14.98
C HIS A 666 18.46 22.29 15.77
N CYS A 667 19.62 22.92 15.99
CA CYS A 667 19.74 24.17 16.72
C CYS A 667 20.22 25.31 15.81
N GLY A 668 19.68 26.51 16.06
CA GLY A 668 20.09 27.76 15.46
C GLY A 668 20.54 28.78 16.51
N TRP A 669 21.49 29.64 16.15
CA TRP A 669 21.99 30.70 17.03
C TRP A 669 21.32 32.03 16.71
N CYS A 670 20.56 32.58 17.66
CA CYS A 670 19.97 33.91 17.56
C CYS A 670 20.98 34.93 18.08
N SER A 671 21.70 35.59 17.16
CA SER A 671 22.67 36.63 17.54
C SER A 671 21.97 37.94 17.91
N LEU A 672 22.49 38.61 18.94
CA LEU A 672 22.10 39.97 19.31
C LEU A 672 22.73 41.04 18.43
N ASP A 673 23.87 40.75 17.81
CA ASP A 673 24.53 41.66 16.89
C ASP A 673 24.46 41.14 15.45
N GLY A 674 23.91 41.95 14.54
CA GLY A 674 23.81 41.61 13.11
C GLY A 674 25.16 41.37 12.43
N THR A 675 26.27 41.67 13.12
CA THR A 675 27.67 41.47 12.68
C THR A 675 28.37 40.26 13.32
N ASN A 676 27.72 39.51 14.23
CA ASN A 676 28.31 38.33 14.94
C ASN A 676 29.66 38.61 15.63
N SER A 677 29.93 39.86 16.00
CA SER A 677 31.22 40.35 16.50
C SER A 677 31.47 40.09 17.98
N THR A 678 30.41 40.07 18.80
CA THR A 678 30.50 39.83 20.25
C THR A 678 30.28 38.36 20.61
N GLY A 679 29.62 37.60 19.73
CA GLY A 679 29.21 36.21 19.98
C GLY A 679 28.09 36.08 21.00
N GLN A 680 27.43 37.18 21.41
CA GLN A 680 26.30 37.17 22.34
C GLN A 680 25.01 36.79 21.60
N GLY A 681 24.24 35.90 22.22
CA GLY A 681 23.02 35.38 21.62
C GLY A 681 22.44 34.24 22.45
N VAL A 682 21.36 33.66 21.94
CA VAL A 682 20.70 32.50 22.54
C VAL A 682 20.57 31.39 21.51
N CYS A 683 20.80 30.16 21.96
CA CYS A 683 20.57 28.97 21.15
C CYS A 683 19.11 28.54 21.29
N TYR A 684 18.43 28.40 20.15
CA TYR A 684 17.04 27.93 20.06
C TYR A 684 16.92 26.87 18.99
N GLU A 685 15.83 26.11 18.97
CA GLU A 685 15.53 25.19 17.88
C GLU A 685 15.46 25.96 16.56
N GLY A 686 16.10 25.45 15.50
CA GLY A 686 16.39 26.23 14.31
C GLY A 686 17.30 25.55 13.32
N SER A 687 17.56 26.24 12.21
CA SER A 687 18.65 25.90 11.30
C SER A 687 19.85 26.82 11.55
N LEU A 688 20.95 26.52 10.85
CA LEU A 688 22.14 27.38 10.75
C LEU A 688 21.81 28.83 10.39
N ASP A 689 20.71 29.05 9.66
CA ASP A 689 20.34 30.37 9.16
C ASP A 689 19.44 31.14 10.12
N ARG A 690 18.46 30.47 10.79
CA ARG A 690 17.49 31.10 11.72
C ARG A 690 16.81 30.10 12.69
N PRO A 691 16.36 30.52 13.88
CA PRO A 691 15.44 29.76 14.74
C PRO A 691 14.11 29.39 14.04
N ALA A 692 13.51 28.24 14.42
CA ALA A 692 12.42 27.57 13.70
C ALA A 692 10.98 28.02 14.06
N SER A 693 10.75 28.86 15.08
CA SER A 693 9.39 29.17 15.52
C SER A 693 8.68 30.21 14.62
N GLY A 694 7.64 29.80 13.88
CA GLY A 694 6.53 30.66 13.47
C GLY A 694 5.33 30.53 14.43
N PRO A 695 4.21 31.29 14.29
CA PRO A 695 3.94 32.48 13.47
C PRO A 695 4.14 33.79 14.28
N GLU A 696 4.47 34.89 13.58
CA GLU A 696 4.71 36.25 14.12
C GLU A 696 5.93 36.48 15.04
N LYS A 697 7.09 36.72 14.42
CA LYS A 697 8.09 37.75 14.78
C LYS A 697 8.47 37.94 16.27
N GLU A 698 8.99 36.92 16.97
CA GLU A 698 9.88 37.21 18.10
C GLU A 698 11.29 37.54 17.57
N THR A 699 11.83 38.72 17.88
CA THR A 699 13.21 39.10 17.53
C THR A 699 14.22 38.38 18.44
N CYS A 700 15.46 38.23 17.99
CA CYS A 700 16.53 37.66 18.84
C CYS A 700 16.69 38.41 20.16
N ASP A 701 16.46 39.73 20.16
CA ASP A 701 16.46 40.56 21.37
C ASP A 701 15.39 40.11 22.38
N ALA A 702 14.16 39.83 21.92
CA ALA A 702 13.08 39.39 22.79
C ALA A 702 13.35 38.01 23.41
N LEU A 703 13.88 37.08 22.61
CA LEU A 703 14.29 35.74 23.09
C LEU A 703 15.41 35.82 24.13
N TYR A 704 16.38 36.71 23.89
CA TYR A 704 17.50 36.93 24.80
C TYR A 704 17.04 37.55 26.13
N SER A 705 16.23 38.62 26.09
CA SER A 705 15.71 39.27 27.29
C SER A 705 14.89 38.32 28.16
N ARG A 706 14.11 37.41 27.56
CA ARG A 706 13.32 36.41 28.29
C ARG A 706 14.18 35.41 29.07
N GLU A 707 15.31 34.97 28.51
CA GLU A 707 16.21 34.03 29.21
C GLU A 707 17.08 34.68 30.29
N HIS A 708 17.20 36.02 30.28
CA HIS A 708 18.06 36.77 31.21
C HIS A 708 17.27 37.62 32.22
N GLN A 709 15.94 37.46 32.28
CA GLN A 709 15.10 38.03 33.34
C GLN A 709 15.21 37.20 34.63
N ASP A 710 16.36 37.27 35.29
CA ASP A 710 16.54 36.85 36.70
C ASP A 710 17.70 37.62 37.36
N VAL A 711 17.72 38.94 37.21
CA VAL A 711 18.50 39.83 38.08
C VAL A 711 17.59 40.97 38.53
N PRO A 712 17.17 41.01 39.81
CA PRO A 712 16.50 42.18 40.35
C PRO A 712 17.47 43.36 40.34
N GLU A 713 17.15 44.42 39.58
CA GLU A 713 17.77 45.73 39.75
C GLU A 713 17.31 46.35 41.08
N THR A 714 17.84 45.87 42.19
CA THR A 714 17.86 46.62 43.44
C THR A 714 19.13 46.30 44.23
N ALA A 715 20.25 46.99 43.92
CA ALA A 715 21.27 47.32 44.91
C ALA A 715 22.32 48.31 44.37
N VAL A 716 22.34 49.49 44.98
CA VAL A 716 23.46 50.43 45.18
C VAL A 716 23.87 51.35 44.02
N PHE A 717 23.40 52.60 44.09
CA PHE A 717 24.32 53.74 44.28
C PHE A 717 23.76 54.71 45.33
N SER A 718 24.34 54.64 46.53
CA SER A 718 24.64 55.77 47.40
C SER A 718 26.15 55.76 47.63
#